data_AF-A0A497AY58-F1
#
_entry.id   AF-A0A497AY58-F1
#
_cell.length_a   1.000
_cell.length_b   1.000
_cell.length_c   1.000
_cell.angle_alpha   90.00
_cell.angle_beta   90.00
_cell.angle_gamma   90.00
#
_symmetry.space_group_name_H-M   'P 1'
#
loop_
_entity.id
_entity.type
_entity.pdbx_description
1 polymer ?
#
loop_
_entity_poly.entity_id
_entity_poly.type
_entity_poly.pdbx_seq_one_letter_code
_entity_poly.pdbx_strand_id
1 'polypeptide(L)'
;MILRFKIGLWLSVALWLALWGVPLAIGLAWGAAFDDSVYTTFRHASDLAEGGGQALLGAPLYVLALWLTARLGISLLQIGLILSGLGWGAAATAIYSAGRAMRRPAAALVAALLVAFNPAVVATLGSEISWAVAWAWVAVTAAAKKRWRFQTGALALMLLAHLDWITLTAAALLLIVRWAARRRFPLWSTLLLAIVGLGWGLAVDWVSVSFAAAEALATTLALFLIGLGIGWIVEWADARSIFHLARPALMMSAALVVGLPLGMAQAAWLWQRYQFRPVARQALEQQAGAWLRAHTDPAATVFASERVGYLADRTAIPWAGSEGEMEKLVSLLQELSQEPPEYCVSFRSIPWDRVMRTSWFQDGYEPVQVFESPYTGASPLTIWKYRWRAFDAGERQPLNVRLPEGATLAGYKYWPARVQPGGAVYVTLFLRTAQPVVEPFRTVVRLISPADGVGWAQRETHISRSTTLTEWWQAEPVIVERFVLTPTVTIPVGAYRLEVSAARSDAESFLPIYQDGDTASLDKITLGYVIVPWRGEMERANPVNANLGGQINLLGFEAADSLSPGTEFDVILYWEAQQPPEGDHIVFVHLLDDEGRVAASHDGPPMNGRYPTGAWLPGEVVPDTHHLALDPDVPEGTYRLQAGMYVWPSLERLPVGDGEGVGAVTLQTLMVSENH
;
A
#
# COMPACT_ATOMS: atom_id res chain seq x y z
N MET A 1 -57.83 39.68 22.34
CA MET A 1 -56.45 40.15 22.08
C MET A 1 -55.39 39.24 22.72
N ILE A 2 -55.51 38.92 24.01
CA ILE A 2 -54.59 38.03 24.76
C ILE A 2 -54.52 36.59 24.18
N LEU A 3 -55.66 36.04 23.71
CA LEU A 3 -55.71 34.69 23.13
C LEU A 3 -54.96 34.58 21.78
N ARG A 4 -55.08 35.59 20.91
CA ARG A 4 -54.33 35.67 19.63
C ARG A 4 -52.81 35.85 19.85
N PHE A 5 -52.42 36.56 20.91
CA PHE A 5 -51.01 36.74 21.27
C PHE A 5 -50.37 35.45 21.80
N LYS A 6 -51.09 34.71 22.67
CA LYS A 6 -50.63 33.38 23.15
C LYS A 6 -50.52 32.37 22.00
N ILE A 7 -51.53 32.30 21.12
CA ILE A 7 -51.51 31.40 19.95
C ILE A 7 -50.33 31.71 19.02
N GLY A 8 -50.07 32.99 18.72
CA GLY A 8 -48.92 33.40 17.90
C GLY A 8 -47.55 33.03 18.51
N LEU A 9 -47.42 33.15 19.84
CA LEU A 9 -46.19 32.75 20.55
C LEU A 9 -45.99 31.23 20.47
N TRP A 10 -47.02 30.44 20.75
CA TRP A 10 -46.95 28.97 20.66
C TRP A 10 -46.66 28.47 19.24
N LEU A 11 -47.25 29.09 18.21
CA LEU A 11 -46.94 28.78 16.81
C LEU A 11 -45.49 29.10 16.43
N SER A 12 -44.94 30.19 16.97
CA SER A 12 -43.54 30.54 16.73
C SER A 12 -42.57 29.57 17.40
N VAL A 13 -42.85 29.17 18.65
CA VAL A 13 -42.05 28.18 19.38
C VAL A 13 -42.12 26.82 18.69
N ALA A 14 -43.32 26.40 18.29
CA ALA A 14 -43.52 25.14 17.56
C ALA A 14 -42.77 25.11 16.22
N LEU A 15 -42.73 26.22 15.50
CA LEU A 15 -41.95 26.33 14.26
C LEU A 15 -40.45 26.16 14.52
N TRP A 16 -39.89 26.86 15.50
CA TRP A 16 -38.46 26.75 15.82
C TRP A 16 -38.08 25.35 16.31
N LEU A 17 -38.94 24.74 17.14
CA LEU A 17 -38.79 23.34 17.54
C LEU A 17 -38.86 22.39 16.34
N ALA A 18 -39.73 22.64 15.36
CA ALA A 18 -39.79 21.83 14.15
C ALA A 18 -38.52 21.99 13.30
N LEU A 19 -38.06 23.22 13.06
CA LEU A 19 -36.90 23.47 12.19
C LEU A 19 -35.58 22.92 12.76
N TRP A 20 -35.38 22.97 14.07
CA TRP A 20 -34.14 22.52 14.72
C TRP A 20 -34.25 21.14 15.36
N GLY A 21 -35.39 20.86 16.01
CA GLY A 21 -35.60 19.62 16.74
C GLY A 21 -35.80 18.42 15.83
N VAL A 22 -36.46 18.59 14.67
CA VAL A 22 -36.71 17.47 13.75
C VAL A 22 -35.42 16.94 13.11
N PRO A 23 -34.56 17.76 12.45
CA PRO A 23 -33.32 17.25 11.85
C PRO A 23 -32.40 16.62 12.91
N LEU A 24 -32.34 17.22 14.09
CA LEU A 24 -31.56 16.68 15.21
C LEU A 24 -32.12 15.34 15.70
N ALA A 25 -33.44 15.23 15.87
CA ALA A 25 -34.09 13.99 16.27
C ALA A 25 -33.92 12.89 15.21
N ILE A 26 -34.02 13.23 13.92
CA ILE A 26 -33.73 12.30 12.82
C ILE A 26 -32.30 11.80 12.92
N GLY A 27 -31.30 12.69 13.06
CA GLY A 27 -29.90 12.31 13.19
C GLY A 27 -29.64 11.41 14.41
N LEU A 28 -30.16 11.78 15.58
CA LEU A 28 -30.02 10.99 16.81
C LEU A 28 -30.70 9.62 16.70
N ALA A 29 -31.89 9.55 16.09
CA ALA A 29 -32.59 8.29 15.87
C ALA A 29 -31.88 7.39 14.85
N TRP A 30 -31.23 7.97 13.84
CA TRP A 30 -30.49 7.26 12.80
C TRP A 30 -29.24 6.55 13.35
N GLY A 31 -28.57 7.19 14.32
CA GLY A 31 -27.32 6.71 14.90
C GLY A 31 -26.10 6.99 14.01
N ALA A 32 -24.91 6.61 14.48
CA ALA A 32 -23.62 6.86 13.82
C ALA A 32 -23.38 5.97 12.59
N ALA A 33 -24.38 5.88 11.72
CA ALA A 33 -24.38 5.10 10.49
C ALA A 33 -23.99 5.99 9.30
N PHE A 34 -22.79 6.56 9.35
CA PHE A 34 -22.30 7.48 8.33
C PHE A 34 -21.87 6.78 7.05
N ASP A 35 -21.73 7.57 5.99
CA ASP A 35 -21.00 7.16 4.80
C ASP A 35 -19.51 6.97 5.10
N ASP A 36 -18.82 6.10 4.36
CA ASP A 36 -17.40 5.80 4.61
C ASP A 36 -16.50 7.04 4.44
N SER A 37 -16.88 7.96 3.55
CA SER A 37 -16.16 9.22 3.33
C SER A 37 -16.09 10.12 4.57
N VAL A 38 -17.04 10.02 5.51
CA VAL A 38 -17.07 10.85 6.73
C VAL A 38 -15.96 10.45 7.71
N TYR A 39 -15.59 9.17 7.74
CA TYR A 39 -14.59 8.65 8.68
C TYR A 39 -13.18 9.17 8.38
N THR A 40 -12.89 9.53 7.12
CA THR A 40 -11.64 10.22 6.75
C THR A 40 -11.53 11.54 7.51
N THR A 41 -12.60 12.34 7.53
CA THR A 41 -12.63 13.64 8.18
C THR A 41 -12.50 13.52 9.69
N PHE A 42 -13.12 12.49 10.29
CA PHE A 42 -12.99 12.23 11.73
C PHE A 42 -11.58 11.80 12.10
N ARG A 43 -10.95 10.94 11.28
CA ARG A 43 -9.59 10.51 11.49
C ARG A 43 -8.61 11.68 11.45
N HIS A 44 -8.68 12.50 10.40
CA HIS A 44 -7.85 13.69 10.29
C HIS A 44 -8.01 14.64 11.49
N ALA A 45 -9.24 14.85 11.97
CA ALA A 45 -9.48 15.66 13.15
C ALA A 45 -8.88 15.05 14.44
N SER A 46 -8.87 13.71 14.55
CA SER A 46 -8.25 12.98 15.66
C SER A 46 -6.72 13.10 15.62
N ASP A 47 -6.10 12.83 14.46
CA ASP A 47 -4.65 12.89 14.27
C ASP A 47 -4.11 14.29 14.62
N LEU A 48 -4.81 15.35 14.15
CA LEU A 48 -4.49 16.75 14.47
C LEU A 48 -4.62 17.08 15.98
N ALA A 49 -5.51 16.39 16.70
CA ALA A 49 -5.68 16.60 18.13
C ALA A 49 -4.53 15.98 18.94
N GLU A 50 -3.95 14.90 18.43
CA GLU A 50 -2.81 14.19 19.02
C GLU A 50 -1.45 14.79 18.66
N GLY A 51 -1.43 15.80 17.78
CA GLY A 51 -0.22 16.52 17.38
C GLY A 51 0.48 15.94 16.13
N GLY A 52 -0.18 14.99 15.45
CA GLY A 52 0.23 14.45 14.15
C GLY A 52 -0.66 14.92 12.99
N GLY A 53 -0.39 14.40 11.79
CA GLY A 53 -1.23 14.59 10.61
C GLY A 53 -0.88 15.79 9.72
N GLN A 54 -1.16 15.67 8.42
CA GLN A 54 -1.12 16.81 7.50
C GLN A 54 -2.36 17.69 7.70
N ALA A 55 -2.16 19.00 7.71
CA ALA A 55 -3.26 19.95 7.62
C ALA A 55 -3.75 19.98 6.17
N LEU A 56 -5.05 19.81 5.95
CA LEU A 56 -5.86 20.37 4.84
C LEU A 56 -6.75 19.35 4.11
N LEU A 57 -7.97 19.21 4.64
CA LEU A 57 -9.14 18.76 3.88
C LEU A 57 -9.93 19.97 3.34
N GLY A 58 -10.85 19.73 2.41
CA GLY A 58 -11.76 20.74 1.84
C GLY A 58 -12.75 21.40 2.83
N ALA A 59 -12.70 21.07 4.13
CA ALA A 59 -13.66 21.52 5.15
C ALA A 59 -13.01 22.09 6.43
N PRO A 60 -12.24 23.20 6.37
CA PRO A 60 -11.44 23.73 7.49
C PRO A 60 -12.22 23.95 8.77
N LEU A 61 -13.39 24.60 8.66
CA LEU A 61 -14.17 24.98 9.83
C LEU A 61 -14.76 23.77 10.53
N TYR A 62 -15.13 22.76 9.75
CA TYR A 62 -15.69 21.52 10.28
C TYR A 62 -14.62 20.68 10.97
N VAL A 63 -13.45 20.53 10.34
CA VAL A 63 -12.29 19.86 10.94
C VAL A 63 -11.86 20.58 12.22
N LEU A 64 -11.82 21.92 12.25
CA LEU A 64 -11.48 22.68 13.46
C LEU A 64 -12.48 22.43 14.60
N ALA A 65 -13.78 22.36 14.29
CA ALA A 65 -14.80 22.04 15.28
C ALA A 65 -14.62 20.62 15.84
N LEU A 66 -14.39 19.63 14.96
CA LEU A 66 -14.13 18.25 15.35
C LEU A 66 -12.85 18.12 16.17
N TRP A 67 -11.76 18.75 15.73
CA TRP A 67 -10.48 18.80 16.44
C TRP A 67 -10.63 19.33 17.87
N LEU A 68 -11.36 20.43 18.05
CA LEU A 68 -11.61 20.99 19.37
C LEU A 68 -12.35 19.99 20.27
N THR A 69 -13.32 19.25 19.71
CA THR A 69 -14.06 18.24 20.46
C THR A 69 -13.26 16.97 20.74
N ALA A 70 -12.39 16.55 19.81
CA ALA A 70 -11.45 15.44 20.01
C ALA A 70 -10.49 15.75 21.16
N ARG A 71 -9.96 16.97 21.22
CA ARG A 71 -9.08 17.44 22.30
C ARG A 71 -9.77 17.48 23.67
N LEU A 72 -11.09 17.58 23.69
CA LEU A 72 -11.91 17.50 24.90
C LEU A 72 -12.34 16.06 25.26
N GLY A 73 -11.88 15.05 24.51
CA GLY A 73 -12.22 13.64 24.72
C GLY A 73 -13.66 13.28 24.36
N ILE A 74 -14.34 14.10 23.55
CA ILE A 74 -15.72 13.86 23.15
C ILE A 74 -15.75 12.98 21.90
N SER A 75 -16.66 12.00 21.86
CA SER A 75 -16.83 11.11 20.70
C SER A 75 -17.16 11.90 19.42
N LEU A 76 -16.27 11.83 18.42
CA LEU A 76 -16.49 12.46 17.12
C LEU A 76 -17.71 11.91 16.40
N LEU A 77 -18.06 10.64 16.62
CA LEU A 77 -19.28 10.04 16.06
C LEU A 77 -20.54 10.74 16.58
N GLN A 78 -20.59 11.08 17.86
CA GLN A 78 -21.76 11.78 18.44
C GLN A 78 -21.77 13.25 18.05
N ILE A 79 -20.61 13.90 18.08
CA ILE A 79 -20.49 15.31 17.68
C ILE A 79 -20.84 15.50 16.20
N GLY A 80 -20.40 14.61 15.31
CA GLY A 80 -20.74 14.68 13.89
C GLY A 80 -22.24 14.60 13.62
N LEU A 81 -22.98 13.74 14.36
CA LEU A 81 -24.46 13.70 14.28
C LEU A 81 -25.08 15.03 14.71
N ILE A 82 -24.64 15.55 15.86
CA ILE A 82 -25.17 16.79 16.41
C ILE A 82 -24.87 17.97 15.49
N LEU A 83 -23.63 18.11 15.01
CA LEU A 83 -23.23 19.20 14.13
C LEU A 83 -23.97 19.16 12.79
N SER A 84 -24.13 17.99 12.18
CA SER A 84 -24.89 17.88 10.92
C SER A 84 -26.39 18.17 11.12
N GLY A 85 -26.99 17.65 12.20
CA GLY A 85 -28.39 17.95 12.55
C GLY A 85 -28.64 19.43 12.81
N LEU A 86 -27.74 20.09 13.56
CA LEU A 86 -27.78 21.54 13.78
C LEU A 86 -27.55 22.32 12.48
N GLY A 87 -26.66 21.86 11.60
CA GLY A 87 -26.42 22.46 10.29
C GLY A 87 -27.68 22.46 9.41
N TRP A 88 -28.45 21.35 9.40
CA TRP A 88 -29.71 21.28 8.67
C TRP A 88 -30.81 22.16 9.29
N GLY A 89 -30.84 22.30 10.62
CA GLY A 89 -31.71 23.27 11.28
C GLY A 89 -31.35 24.72 10.94
N ALA A 90 -30.06 25.02 10.84
CA ALA A 90 -29.56 26.31 10.38
C ALA A 90 -29.93 26.55 8.89
N ALA A 91 -29.82 25.54 8.04
CA ALA A 91 -30.20 25.61 6.63
C ALA A 91 -31.71 25.87 6.45
N ALA A 92 -32.57 25.12 7.16
CA ALA A 92 -34.00 25.33 7.13
C ALA A 92 -34.39 26.75 7.61
N THR A 93 -33.73 27.24 8.65
CA THR A 93 -33.86 28.61 9.14
C THR A 93 -33.44 29.64 8.10
N ALA A 94 -32.30 29.43 7.45
CA ALA A 94 -31.77 30.31 6.42
C ALA A 94 -32.72 30.39 5.21
N ILE A 95 -33.28 29.26 4.77
CA ILE A 95 -34.30 29.17 3.70
C ILE A 95 -35.55 29.97 4.07
N TYR A 96 -36.06 29.78 5.29
CA TYR A 96 -37.20 30.55 5.78
C TYR A 96 -36.92 32.06 5.75
N SER A 97 -35.72 32.45 6.18
CA SER A 97 -35.29 33.86 6.20
C SER A 97 -35.11 34.45 4.80
N ALA A 98 -34.64 33.64 3.83
CA ALA A 98 -34.47 34.02 2.43
C ALA A 98 -35.82 34.31 1.78
N GLY A 99 -36.79 33.40 1.90
CA GLY A 99 -38.12 33.61 1.34
C GLY A 99 -38.86 34.79 1.99
N ARG A 100 -38.67 35.02 3.30
CA ARG A 100 -39.16 36.25 3.96
C ARG A 100 -38.52 37.52 3.38
N ALA A 101 -37.21 37.51 3.11
CA ALA A 101 -36.51 38.64 2.49
C ALA A 101 -37.03 38.92 1.07
N MET A 102 -37.42 37.89 0.33
CA MET A 102 -38.03 37.99 -1.00
C MET A 102 -39.53 38.34 -0.98
N ARG A 103 -40.10 38.63 0.21
CA ARG A 103 -41.53 38.91 0.41
C ARG A 103 -42.45 37.72 0.06
N ARG A 104 -41.95 36.49 0.19
CA ARG A 104 -42.67 35.24 -0.06
C ARG A 104 -42.71 34.35 1.20
N PRO A 105 -43.33 34.80 2.32
CA PRO A 105 -43.23 34.12 3.61
C PRO A 105 -43.89 32.73 3.65
N ALA A 106 -44.95 32.50 2.86
CA ALA A 106 -45.63 31.21 2.81
C ALA A 106 -44.80 30.14 2.09
N ALA A 107 -44.26 30.50 0.91
CA ALA A 107 -43.31 29.68 0.18
C ALA A 107 -42.10 29.30 1.05
N ALA A 108 -41.59 30.28 1.80
CA ALA A 108 -40.46 30.10 2.71
C ALA A 108 -40.77 29.10 3.83
N LEU A 109 -41.97 29.16 4.40
CA LEU A 109 -42.40 28.28 5.47
C LEU A 109 -42.49 26.82 5.00
N VAL A 110 -43.12 26.60 3.84
CA VAL A 110 -43.25 25.25 3.26
C VAL A 110 -41.88 24.68 2.92
N ALA A 111 -41.02 25.45 2.25
CA ALA A 111 -39.69 25.01 1.88
C ALA A 111 -38.82 24.68 3.11
N ALA A 112 -38.86 25.52 4.15
CA ALA A 112 -38.10 25.29 5.38
C ALA A 112 -38.56 24.04 6.13
N LEU A 113 -39.88 23.80 6.20
CA LEU A 113 -40.42 22.59 6.81
C LEU A 113 -40.05 21.35 5.99
N LEU A 114 -40.21 21.37 4.66
CA LEU A 114 -39.82 20.24 3.80
C LEU A 114 -38.33 19.92 3.86
N VAL A 115 -37.47 20.92 4.05
CA VAL A 115 -36.03 20.68 4.24
C VAL A 115 -35.74 20.02 5.58
N ALA A 116 -36.47 20.38 6.64
CA ALA A 116 -36.27 19.78 7.96
C ALA A 116 -36.59 18.26 8.00
N PHE A 117 -37.42 17.77 7.09
CA PHE A 117 -37.77 16.34 6.94
C PHE A 117 -37.11 15.69 5.71
N ASN A 118 -36.13 16.34 5.09
CA ASN A 118 -35.61 15.90 3.80
C ASN A 118 -34.68 14.67 3.90
N PRO A 119 -34.78 13.71 2.97
CA PRO A 119 -33.82 12.62 2.79
C PRO A 119 -32.33 13.01 2.84
N ALA A 120 -31.98 14.19 2.35
CA ALA A 120 -30.61 14.71 2.34
C ALA A 120 -30.04 14.89 3.76
N VAL A 121 -30.89 15.08 4.78
CA VAL A 121 -30.46 15.14 6.19
C VAL A 121 -29.71 13.88 6.56
N VAL A 122 -30.28 12.72 6.22
CA VAL A 122 -29.70 11.41 6.52
C VAL A 122 -28.49 11.11 5.65
N ALA A 123 -28.56 11.44 4.35
CA ALA A 123 -27.49 11.17 3.40
C ALA A 123 -26.19 11.93 3.72
N THR A 124 -26.27 13.01 4.49
CA THR A 124 -25.15 13.90 4.84
C THR A 124 -24.89 13.96 6.36
N LEU A 125 -25.40 12.97 7.11
CA LEU A 125 -25.10 12.87 8.53
C LEU A 125 -23.58 12.74 8.75
N GLY A 126 -23.08 13.43 9.77
CA GLY A 126 -21.66 13.41 10.10
C GLY A 126 -20.77 14.25 9.18
N SER A 127 -21.28 14.78 8.07
CA SER A 127 -20.54 15.69 7.19
C SER A 127 -20.90 17.16 7.38
N GLU A 128 -20.03 18.01 6.85
CA GLU A 128 -20.08 19.47 6.80
C GLU A 128 -21.11 20.03 5.82
N ILE A 129 -21.68 19.20 4.93
CA ILE A 129 -22.50 19.64 3.78
C ILE A 129 -23.69 20.48 4.24
N SER A 130 -24.30 20.11 5.37
CA SER A 130 -25.41 20.85 5.98
C SER A 130 -25.06 22.31 6.28
N TRP A 131 -23.83 22.59 6.70
CA TRP A 131 -23.32 23.94 6.98
C TRP A 131 -23.03 24.72 5.71
N ALA A 132 -22.50 24.07 4.67
CA ALA A 132 -22.33 24.70 3.37
C ALA A 132 -23.68 25.16 2.78
N VAL A 133 -24.70 24.30 2.84
CA VAL A 133 -26.07 24.62 2.43
C VAL A 133 -26.63 25.78 3.26
N ALA A 134 -26.42 25.77 4.59
CA ALA A 134 -26.87 26.85 5.45
C ALA A 134 -26.26 28.20 5.05
N TRP A 135 -24.93 28.27 4.85
CA TRP A 135 -24.24 29.48 4.43
C TRP A 135 -24.63 29.95 3.03
N ALA A 136 -24.88 29.04 2.10
CA ALA A 136 -25.41 29.36 0.78
C ALA A 136 -26.74 30.12 0.89
N TRP A 137 -27.67 29.63 1.70
CA TRP A 137 -28.97 30.27 1.92
C TRP A 137 -28.89 31.58 2.73
N VAL A 138 -27.91 31.70 3.64
CA VAL A 138 -27.60 32.99 4.28
C VAL A 138 -27.12 34.00 3.24
N ALA A 139 -26.28 33.59 2.28
CA ALA A 139 -25.82 34.45 1.20
C ALA A 139 -26.99 34.89 0.29
N VAL A 140 -27.91 33.97 -0.06
CA VAL A 140 -29.15 34.29 -0.78
C VAL A 140 -30.00 35.31 -0.01
N THR A 141 -30.16 35.13 1.30
CA THR A 141 -30.90 36.06 2.16
C THR A 141 -30.26 37.45 2.18
N ALA A 142 -28.94 37.51 2.28
CA ALA A 142 -28.19 38.77 2.26
C ALA A 142 -28.33 39.47 0.91
N ALA A 143 -28.27 38.73 -0.20
CA ALA A 143 -28.48 39.24 -1.55
C ALA A 143 -29.90 39.83 -1.71
N ALA A 144 -30.93 39.11 -1.27
CA ALA A 144 -32.33 39.57 -1.30
C ALA A 144 -32.53 40.87 -0.49
N LYS A 145 -31.85 41.02 0.65
CA LYS A 145 -31.85 42.24 1.47
C LYS A 145 -30.88 43.33 0.96
N LYS A 146 -30.19 43.12 -0.17
CA LYS A 146 -29.16 44.02 -0.71
C LYS A 146 -28.01 44.30 0.28
N ARG A 147 -27.71 43.34 1.18
CA ARG A 147 -26.63 43.39 2.18
C ARG A 147 -25.37 42.71 1.67
N TRP A 148 -24.72 43.33 0.70
CA TRP A 148 -23.65 42.72 -0.10
C TRP A 148 -22.37 42.36 0.66
N ARG A 149 -22.02 43.11 1.73
CA ARG A 149 -20.88 42.76 2.60
C ARG A 149 -21.14 41.45 3.36
N PHE A 150 -22.36 41.29 3.88
CA PHE A 150 -22.78 40.05 4.55
C PHE A 150 -22.87 38.87 3.57
N GLN A 151 -23.29 39.11 2.32
CA GLN A 151 -23.27 38.08 1.29
C GLN A 151 -21.85 37.54 1.05
N THR A 152 -20.85 38.43 0.93
CA THR A 152 -19.45 38.01 0.73
C THR A 152 -18.92 37.19 1.92
N GLY A 153 -19.22 37.61 3.16
CA GLY A 153 -18.85 36.83 4.34
C GLY A 153 -19.50 35.45 4.38
N ALA A 154 -20.79 35.35 4.04
CA ALA A 154 -21.49 34.08 3.98
C ALA A 154 -20.94 33.15 2.88
N LEU A 155 -20.58 33.69 1.71
CA LEU A 155 -19.93 32.89 0.66
C LEU A 155 -18.53 32.41 1.07
N ALA A 156 -17.76 33.23 1.79
CA ALA A 156 -16.48 32.81 2.33
C ALA A 156 -16.62 31.70 3.37
N LEU A 157 -17.61 31.81 4.26
CA LEU A 157 -17.92 30.77 5.25
C LEU A 157 -18.47 29.49 4.61
N MET A 158 -19.18 29.59 3.49
CA MET A 158 -19.61 28.43 2.70
C MET A 158 -18.40 27.68 2.15
N LEU A 159 -17.45 28.37 1.50
CA LEU A 159 -16.23 27.76 0.96
C LEU A 159 -15.32 27.20 2.06
N LEU A 160 -15.27 27.85 3.23
CA LEU A 160 -14.53 27.35 4.39
C LEU A 160 -15.27 26.21 5.13
N ALA A 161 -16.58 26.07 4.92
CA ALA A 161 -17.33 24.93 5.43
C ALA A 161 -17.10 23.71 4.53
N HIS A 162 -17.18 23.88 3.21
CA HIS A 162 -16.93 22.85 2.21
C HIS A 162 -16.44 23.52 0.91
N LEU A 163 -15.26 23.13 0.43
CA LEU A 163 -14.65 23.63 -0.80
C LEU A 163 -14.64 22.54 -1.87
N ASP A 164 -15.43 22.75 -2.91
CA ASP A 164 -15.50 21.90 -4.10
C ASP A 164 -15.95 22.71 -5.33
N TRP A 165 -16.00 22.07 -6.50
CA TRP A 165 -16.45 22.72 -7.73
C TRP A 165 -17.89 23.25 -7.66
N ILE A 166 -18.76 22.60 -6.87
CA ILE A 166 -20.17 22.95 -6.76
C ILE A 166 -20.36 24.21 -5.91
N THR A 167 -19.67 24.30 -4.77
CA THR A 167 -19.69 25.47 -3.91
C THR A 167 -19.01 26.67 -4.57
N LEU A 168 -17.96 26.46 -5.36
CA LEU A 168 -17.35 27.50 -6.20
C LEU A 168 -18.32 28.03 -7.26
N THR A 169 -19.01 27.13 -7.98
CA THR A 169 -20.00 27.52 -8.99
C THR A 169 -21.21 28.23 -8.36
N ALA A 170 -21.69 27.78 -7.20
CA ALA A 170 -22.74 28.45 -6.43
C ALA A 170 -22.32 29.86 -6.00
N ALA A 171 -21.08 30.05 -5.53
CA ALA A 171 -20.54 31.35 -5.19
C ALA A 171 -20.46 32.27 -6.42
N ALA A 172 -19.97 31.76 -7.56
CA ALA A 172 -19.89 32.48 -8.82
C ALA A 172 -21.28 32.95 -9.30
N LEU A 173 -22.29 32.07 -9.29
CA LEU A 173 -23.67 32.40 -9.65
C LEU A 173 -24.22 33.54 -8.78
N LEU A 174 -24.01 33.49 -7.46
CA LEU A 174 -24.48 34.53 -6.55
C LEU A 174 -23.74 35.87 -6.72
N LEU A 175 -22.49 35.85 -7.18
CA LEU A 175 -21.75 37.06 -7.58
C LEU A 175 -22.24 37.62 -8.92
N ILE A 176 -22.62 36.76 -9.88
CA ILE A 176 -23.24 37.17 -11.14
C ILE A 176 -24.59 37.85 -10.87
N VAL A 177 -25.42 37.29 -9.98
CA VAL A 177 -26.68 37.92 -9.55
C VAL A 177 -26.42 39.30 -8.93
N ARG A 178 -25.39 39.43 -8.08
CA ARG A 178 -24.97 40.73 -7.52
C ARG A 178 -24.49 41.70 -8.60
N TRP A 179 -23.70 41.24 -9.56
CA TRP A 179 -23.22 42.04 -10.68
C TRP A 179 -24.39 42.56 -11.51
N ALA A 180 -25.32 41.69 -11.89
CA ALA A 180 -26.54 42.06 -12.60
C ALA A 180 -27.38 43.09 -11.81
N ALA A 181 -27.52 42.91 -10.49
CA ALA A 181 -28.29 43.81 -9.64
C ALA A 181 -27.63 45.19 -9.41
N ARG A 182 -26.29 45.28 -9.45
CA ARG A 182 -25.54 46.53 -9.20
C ARG A 182 -24.98 47.19 -10.47
N ARG A 183 -24.98 46.49 -11.61
CA ARG A 183 -24.27 46.86 -12.84
C ARG A 183 -22.79 47.22 -12.62
N ARG A 184 -22.18 46.73 -11.54
CA ARG A 184 -20.77 46.97 -11.17
C ARG A 184 -20.15 45.67 -10.69
N PHE A 185 -19.02 45.31 -11.27
CA PHE A 185 -18.34 44.06 -10.94
C PHE A 185 -17.81 44.09 -9.50
N PRO A 186 -18.08 43.07 -8.66
CA PRO A 186 -17.69 43.08 -7.26
C PRO A 186 -16.21 42.65 -7.06
N LEU A 187 -15.27 43.40 -7.63
CA LEU A 187 -13.84 43.06 -7.72
C LEU A 187 -13.20 42.62 -6.38
N TRP A 188 -13.44 43.37 -5.30
CA TRP A 188 -12.89 43.02 -3.98
C TRP A 188 -13.50 41.76 -3.38
N SER A 189 -14.77 41.48 -3.67
CA SER A 189 -15.43 40.26 -3.20
C SER A 189 -14.96 39.04 -3.99
N THR A 190 -14.76 39.19 -5.31
CA THR A 190 -14.18 38.14 -6.16
C THR A 190 -12.73 37.86 -5.77
N LEU A 191 -11.93 38.88 -5.49
CA LEU A 191 -10.55 38.71 -5.03
C LEU A 191 -10.49 38.01 -3.66
N LEU A 192 -11.33 38.40 -2.70
CA LEU A 192 -11.39 37.75 -1.39
C LEU A 192 -11.78 36.28 -1.51
N LEU A 193 -12.82 35.97 -2.30
CA LEU A 193 -13.25 34.58 -2.49
C LEU A 193 -12.24 33.77 -3.31
N ALA A 194 -11.52 34.40 -4.24
CA ALA A 194 -10.41 33.78 -4.95
C ALA A 194 -9.24 33.49 -4.00
N ILE A 195 -8.93 34.38 -3.05
CA ILE A 195 -7.88 34.12 -2.03
C ILE A 195 -8.31 32.96 -1.12
N VAL A 196 -9.56 32.92 -0.68
CA VAL A 196 -10.08 31.80 0.14
C VAL A 196 -10.08 30.50 -0.68
N GLY A 197 -10.55 30.53 -1.92
CA GLY A 197 -10.64 29.35 -2.79
C GLY A 197 -9.29 28.86 -3.32
N LEU A 198 -8.38 29.75 -3.74
CA LEU A 198 -7.04 29.39 -4.22
C LEU A 198 -6.08 29.11 -3.08
N GLY A 199 -6.12 29.91 -2.01
CA GLY A 199 -5.26 29.71 -0.84
C GLY A 199 -5.53 28.38 -0.14
N TRP A 200 -6.78 27.94 -0.13
CA TRP A 200 -7.16 26.63 0.39
C TRP A 200 -7.13 25.52 -0.67
N GLY A 201 -7.46 25.85 -1.93
CA GLY A 201 -7.40 24.91 -3.04
C GLY A 201 -5.98 24.44 -3.37
N LEU A 202 -4.96 25.30 -3.31
CA LEU A 202 -3.57 24.89 -3.51
C LEU A 202 -3.06 23.89 -2.45
N ALA A 203 -3.82 23.69 -1.38
CA ALA A 203 -3.49 22.83 -0.27
C ALA A 203 -4.38 21.56 -0.19
N VAL A 204 -5.30 21.37 -1.13
CA VAL A 204 -6.19 20.19 -1.21
C VAL A 204 -6.04 19.57 -2.61
N ASP A 205 -5.95 18.25 -2.71
CA ASP A 205 -5.97 17.55 -4.00
C ASP A 205 -7.30 17.82 -4.73
N TRP A 206 -7.23 18.56 -5.85
CA TRP A 206 -8.36 19.13 -6.62
C TRP A 206 -9.34 18.11 -7.25
N VAL A 207 -9.22 16.82 -6.93
CA VAL A 207 -9.77 15.73 -7.75
C VAL A 207 -11.15 15.23 -7.26
N SER A 208 -11.64 15.63 -6.09
CA SER A 208 -12.95 15.13 -5.62
C SER A 208 -14.12 16.08 -5.92
N VAL A 209 -15.09 15.61 -6.72
CA VAL A 209 -16.42 16.20 -6.84
C VAL A 209 -17.32 15.54 -5.80
N SER A 210 -17.82 16.29 -4.83
CA SER A 210 -18.82 15.79 -3.88
C SER A 210 -20.21 15.82 -4.53
N PHE A 211 -20.67 14.69 -5.06
CA PHE A 211 -22.05 14.57 -5.56
C PHE A 211 -23.08 14.89 -4.47
N ALA A 212 -22.76 14.60 -3.20
CA ALA A 212 -23.65 14.86 -2.07
C ALA A 212 -23.91 16.37 -1.84
N ALA A 213 -22.90 17.24 -2.05
CA ALA A 213 -23.08 18.69 -1.93
C ALA A 213 -23.96 19.25 -3.06
N ALA A 214 -23.77 18.76 -4.30
CA ALA A 214 -24.62 19.08 -5.44
C ALA A 214 -26.07 18.68 -5.21
N GLU A 215 -26.30 17.42 -4.82
CA GLU A 215 -27.63 16.91 -4.55
C GLU A 215 -28.32 17.69 -3.44
N ALA A 216 -27.62 18.02 -2.34
CA ALA A 216 -28.18 18.79 -1.24
C ALA A 216 -28.58 20.22 -1.66
N LEU A 217 -27.69 20.94 -2.34
CA LEU A 217 -27.98 22.29 -2.84
C LEU A 217 -29.11 22.30 -3.88
N ALA A 218 -29.08 21.37 -4.83
CA ALA A 218 -30.12 21.24 -5.85
C ALA A 218 -31.47 20.87 -5.23
N THR A 219 -31.50 19.96 -4.27
CA THR A 219 -32.72 19.54 -3.57
C THR A 219 -33.32 20.69 -2.79
N THR A 220 -32.52 21.44 -2.02
CA THR A 220 -33.05 22.60 -1.27
C THR A 220 -33.54 23.71 -2.19
N LEU A 221 -32.88 23.95 -3.33
CA LEU A 221 -33.36 24.86 -4.36
C LEU A 221 -34.68 24.39 -4.97
N ALA A 222 -34.80 23.12 -5.34
CA ALA A 222 -36.02 22.55 -5.89
C ALA A 222 -37.19 22.67 -4.91
N LEU A 223 -36.97 22.34 -3.63
CA LEU A 223 -37.99 22.51 -2.59
C LEU A 223 -38.40 23.98 -2.40
N PHE A 224 -37.46 24.91 -2.53
CA PHE A 224 -37.77 26.33 -2.50
C PHE A 224 -38.60 26.77 -3.71
N LEU A 225 -38.27 26.31 -4.92
CA LEU A 225 -39.04 26.58 -6.14
C LEU A 225 -40.45 25.98 -6.07
N ILE A 226 -40.61 24.76 -5.53
CA ILE A 226 -41.91 24.16 -5.22
C ILE A 226 -42.69 25.06 -4.26
N GLY A 227 -42.04 25.53 -3.18
CA GLY A 227 -42.61 26.50 -2.25
C GLY A 227 -43.10 27.77 -2.96
N LEU A 228 -42.31 28.33 -3.89
CA LEU A 228 -42.68 29.51 -4.68
C LEU A 228 -43.88 29.22 -5.59
N GLY A 229 -43.93 28.06 -6.24
CA GLY A 229 -45.06 27.64 -7.06
C GLY A 229 -46.36 27.55 -6.25
N ILE A 230 -46.30 26.95 -5.06
CA ILE A 230 -47.43 26.91 -4.12
C ILE A 230 -47.85 28.32 -3.72
N GLY A 231 -46.89 29.19 -3.37
CA GLY A 231 -47.16 30.59 -3.03
C GLY A 231 -47.87 31.34 -4.15
N TRP A 232 -47.45 31.12 -5.40
CA TRP A 232 -48.09 31.71 -6.58
C TRP A 232 -49.54 31.22 -6.76
N ILE A 233 -49.79 29.91 -6.60
CA ILE A 233 -51.14 29.34 -6.69
C ILE A 233 -52.06 29.96 -5.63
N VAL A 234 -51.56 30.14 -4.41
CA VAL A 234 -52.32 30.78 -3.32
C VAL A 234 -52.66 32.22 -3.63
N GLU A 235 -51.68 33.00 -4.09
CA GLU A 235 -51.89 34.40 -4.47
C GLU A 235 -52.85 34.54 -5.65
N TRP A 236 -52.75 33.65 -6.63
CA TRP A 236 -53.66 33.57 -7.77
C TRP A 236 -55.10 33.23 -7.35
N ALA A 237 -55.27 32.27 -6.44
CA ALA A 237 -56.58 31.86 -5.94
C ALA A 237 -57.24 32.97 -5.09
N ASP A 238 -56.45 33.66 -4.28
CA ASP A 238 -56.87 34.83 -3.50
C ASP A 238 -57.27 36.00 -4.42
N ALA A 239 -56.46 36.30 -5.45
CA ALA A 239 -56.75 37.37 -6.41
C ALA A 239 -58.04 37.14 -7.22
N ARG A 240 -58.42 35.88 -7.44
CA ARG A 240 -59.67 35.50 -8.14
C ARG A 240 -60.85 35.23 -7.20
N SER A 241 -60.71 35.46 -5.89
CA SER A 241 -61.74 35.20 -4.87
C SER A 241 -62.31 33.77 -4.94
N ILE A 242 -61.49 32.79 -5.34
CA ILE A 242 -61.93 31.39 -5.52
C ILE A 242 -62.33 30.77 -4.17
N PHE A 243 -61.73 31.24 -3.07
CA PHE A 243 -62.02 30.79 -1.71
C PHE A 243 -62.31 31.99 -0.80
N HIS A 244 -63.33 31.88 0.07
CA HIS A 244 -63.68 32.90 1.07
C HIS A 244 -62.90 32.78 2.39
N LEU A 245 -61.71 32.19 2.37
CA LEU A 245 -60.84 32.07 3.53
C LEU A 245 -59.97 33.32 3.68
N ALA A 246 -59.68 33.71 4.93
CA ALA A 246 -58.65 34.71 5.17
C ALA A 246 -57.30 34.24 4.58
N ARG A 247 -56.56 35.12 3.91
CA ARG A 247 -55.21 34.86 3.36
C ARG A 247 -54.32 33.89 4.18
N PRO A 248 -54.15 34.08 5.50
CA PRO A 248 -53.34 33.15 6.30
C PRO A 248 -53.91 31.72 6.38
N ALA A 249 -55.23 31.55 6.34
CA ALA A 249 -55.88 30.25 6.32
C ALA A 249 -55.77 29.57 4.94
N LEU A 250 -55.93 30.33 3.85
CA LEU A 250 -55.69 29.87 2.48
C LEU A 250 -54.24 29.41 2.27
N MET A 251 -53.29 30.16 2.82
CA MET A 251 -51.87 29.79 2.86
C MET A 251 -51.61 28.52 3.65
N MET A 252 -52.22 28.37 4.84
CA MET A 252 -52.11 27.16 5.65
C MET A 252 -52.68 25.94 4.90
N SER A 253 -53.82 26.10 4.24
CA SER A 253 -54.48 25.04 3.48
C SER A 253 -53.67 24.59 2.28
N ALA A 254 -53.07 25.50 1.50
CA ALA A 254 -52.23 25.12 0.37
C ALA A 254 -50.87 24.53 0.79
N ALA A 255 -50.30 25.06 1.87
CA ALA A 255 -49.13 24.46 2.52
C ALA A 255 -49.44 23.03 3.01
N LEU A 256 -50.65 22.77 3.53
CA LEU A 256 -51.10 21.43 3.88
C LEU A 256 -51.31 20.56 2.62
N VAL A 257 -52.05 21.03 1.61
CA VAL A 257 -52.44 20.21 0.46
C VAL A 257 -51.25 19.73 -0.36
N VAL A 258 -50.18 20.52 -0.48
CA VAL A 258 -48.98 20.14 -1.25
C VAL A 258 -47.83 19.70 -0.33
N GLY A 259 -47.64 20.37 0.79
CA GLY A 259 -46.57 20.06 1.73
C GLY A 259 -46.80 18.77 2.51
N LEU A 260 -48.05 18.39 2.79
CA LEU A 260 -48.37 17.18 3.56
C LEU A 260 -48.14 15.90 2.73
N PRO A 261 -48.57 15.78 1.46
CA PRO A 261 -48.22 14.61 0.63
C PRO A 261 -46.72 14.48 0.37
N LEU A 262 -46.02 15.59 0.10
CA LEU A 262 -44.56 15.59 -0.09
C LEU A 262 -43.82 15.24 1.20
N GLY A 263 -44.25 15.81 2.33
CA GLY A 263 -43.73 15.47 3.65
C GLY A 263 -43.98 14.01 4.03
N MET A 264 -45.17 13.47 3.72
CA MET A 264 -45.49 12.06 3.88
C MET A 264 -44.62 11.16 2.99
N ALA A 265 -44.39 11.54 1.73
CA ALA A 265 -43.51 10.81 0.84
C ALA A 265 -42.05 10.79 1.34
N GLN A 266 -41.54 11.93 1.82
CA GLN A 266 -40.22 12.02 2.43
C GLN A 266 -40.12 11.22 3.73
N ALA A 267 -41.14 11.30 4.60
CA ALA A 267 -41.19 10.53 5.84
C ALA A 267 -41.28 9.01 5.56
N ALA A 268 -42.07 8.59 4.57
CA ALA A 268 -42.15 7.20 4.14
C ALA A 268 -40.81 6.71 3.57
N TRP A 269 -40.14 7.53 2.76
CA TRP A 269 -38.80 7.23 2.26
C TRP A 269 -37.78 7.10 3.40
N LEU A 270 -37.79 8.03 4.34
CA LEU A 270 -36.92 8.00 5.53
C LEU A 270 -37.19 6.75 6.36
N TRP A 271 -38.45 6.40 6.58
CA TRP A 271 -38.83 5.20 7.31
C TRP A 271 -38.35 3.92 6.61
N GLN A 272 -38.55 3.82 5.30
CA GLN A 272 -38.06 2.68 4.52
C GLN A 272 -36.53 2.59 4.60
N ARG A 273 -35.82 3.69 4.38
CA ARG A 273 -34.35 3.74 4.44
C ARG A 273 -33.84 3.46 5.86
N TYR A 274 -34.58 3.85 6.89
CA TYR A 274 -34.27 3.54 8.29
C TYR A 274 -34.35 2.05 8.54
N GLN A 275 -35.40 1.37 8.06
CA GLN A 275 -35.56 -0.08 8.21
C GLN A 275 -34.45 -0.88 7.51
N PHE A 276 -33.99 -0.42 6.34
CA PHE A 276 -32.94 -1.09 5.54
C PHE A 276 -31.52 -0.55 5.79
N ARG A 277 -31.31 0.24 6.83
CA ARG A 277 -29.98 0.78 7.13
C ARG A 277 -29.02 -0.36 7.51
N PRO A 278 -27.71 -0.29 7.18
CA PRO A 278 -26.78 -1.41 7.29
C PRO A 278 -26.30 -1.67 8.73
N VAL A 279 -27.22 -1.76 9.71
CA VAL A 279 -26.91 -1.94 11.14
C VAL A 279 -26.08 -3.20 11.38
N ALA A 280 -26.48 -4.32 10.77
CA ALA A 280 -25.80 -5.59 10.96
C ALA A 280 -24.37 -5.57 10.41
N ARG A 281 -24.14 -4.95 9.24
CA ARG A 281 -22.79 -4.75 8.69
C ARG A 281 -21.94 -3.86 9.61
N GLN A 282 -22.50 -2.75 10.07
CA GLN A 282 -21.80 -1.84 10.99
C GLN A 282 -21.43 -2.50 12.31
N ALA A 283 -22.30 -3.35 12.84
CA ALA A 283 -22.00 -4.12 14.05
C ALA A 283 -20.81 -5.08 13.84
N LEU A 284 -20.69 -5.70 12.66
CA LEU A 284 -19.53 -6.53 12.32
C LEU A 284 -18.25 -5.70 12.21
N GLU A 285 -18.31 -4.54 11.54
CA GLU A 285 -17.17 -3.62 11.40
C GLU A 285 -16.72 -3.05 12.75
N GLN A 286 -17.66 -2.79 13.67
CA GLN A 286 -17.36 -2.39 15.05
C GLN A 286 -16.67 -3.50 15.84
N GLN A 287 -17.13 -4.75 15.71
CA GLN A 287 -16.48 -5.90 16.34
C GLN A 287 -15.06 -6.10 15.79
N ALA A 288 -14.89 -5.99 14.48
CA ALA A 288 -13.57 -6.10 13.84
C ALA A 288 -12.62 -4.98 14.25
N GLY A 289 -13.07 -3.73 14.27
CA GLY A 289 -12.28 -2.60 14.74
C GLY A 289 -11.87 -2.75 16.21
N ALA A 290 -12.81 -3.14 17.08
CA ALA A 290 -12.50 -3.40 18.50
C ALA A 290 -11.49 -4.54 18.67
N TRP A 291 -11.62 -5.61 17.88
CA TRP A 291 -10.67 -6.71 17.91
C TRP A 291 -9.28 -6.28 17.44
N LEU A 292 -9.18 -5.55 16.33
CA LEU A 292 -7.91 -5.03 15.81
C LEU A 292 -7.22 -4.16 16.85
N ARG A 293 -7.95 -3.18 17.43
CA ARG A 293 -7.41 -2.29 18.46
C ARG A 293 -6.81 -3.05 19.64
N ALA A 294 -7.43 -4.15 20.04
CA ALA A 294 -7.02 -4.95 21.20
C ALA A 294 -5.92 -5.99 20.91
N HIS A 295 -5.75 -6.41 19.65
CA HIS A 295 -4.89 -7.56 19.30
C HIS A 295 -3.75 -7.24 18.31
N THR A 296 -3.64 -6.00 17.84
CA THR A 296 -2.56 -5.61 16.90
C THR A 296 -1.71 -4.47 17.45
N ASP A 297 -0.49 -4.31 16.92
CA ASP A 297 0.39 -3.18 17.25
C ASP A 297 -0.25 -1.85 16.80
N PRO A 298 -0.17 -0.75 17.57
CA PRO A 298 -0.65 0.56 17.14
C PRO A 298 -0.11 1.03 15.78
N ALA A 299 1.11 0.63 15.41
CA ALA A 299 1.72 0.96 14.12
C ALA A 299 1.26 0.04 12.97
N ALA A 300 0.51 -1.03 13.26
CA ALA A 300 0.10 -2.01 12.25
C ALA A 300 -0.75 -1.36 11.16
N THR A 301 -0.46 -1.73 9.91
CA THR A 301 -1.21 -1.31 8.74
C THR A 301 -2.37 -2.27 8.45
N VAL A 302 -3.52 -1.72 8.06
CA VAL A 302 -4.75 -2.48 7.85
C VAL A 302 -5.38 -2.14 6.51
N PHE A 303 -5.51 -3.10 5.60
CA PHE A 303 -6.27 -2.92 4.36
C PHE A 303 -7.75 -3.26 4.58
N ALA A 304 -8.58 -2.22 4.66
CA ALA A 304 -9.99 -2.30 5.06
C ALA A 304 -10.76 -1.05 4.65
N SER A 305 -12.07 -0.99 4.96
CA SER A 305 -12.83 0.25 4.82
C SER A 305 -12.32 1.34 5.77
N GLU A 306 -12.49 2.61 5.39
CA GLU A 306 -12.15 3.78 6.22
C GLU A 306 -12.74 3.70 7.63
N ARG A 307 -13.98 3.21 7.71
CA ARG A 307 -14.67 3.00 8.98
C ARG A 307 -13.95 1.99 9.88
N VAL A 308 -13.54 0.85 9.33
CA VAL A 308 -12.81 -0.17 10.11
C VAL A 308 -11.47 0.39 10.57
N GLY A 309 -10.76 1.12 9.70
CA GLY A 309 -9.53 1.82 10.05
C GLY A 309 -9.67 2.78 11.24
N TYR A 310 -10.68 3.65 11.18
CA TYR A 310 -11.01 4.58 12.26
C TYR A 310 -11.41 3.84 13.55
N LEU A 311 -12.24 2.81 13.45
CA LEU A 311 -12.68 2.03 14.61
C LEU A 311 -11.58 1.15 15.21
N ALA A 312 -10.57 0.78 14.43
CA ALA A 312 -9.39 0.05 14.88
C ALA A 312 -8.33 0.97 15.49
N ASP A 313 -8.37 2.27 15.17
CA ASP A 313 -7.29 3.20 15.49
C ASP A 313 -5.94 2.73 14.91
N ARG A 314 -5.94 2.41 13.61
CA ARG A 314 -4.79 1.87 12.87
C ARG A 314 -4.62 2.55 11.53
N THR A 315 -3.41 2.53 10.98
CA THR A 315 -3.10 3.03 9.62
C THR A 315 -3.82 2.19 8.57
N ALA A 316 -5.04 2.60 8.22
CA ALA A 316 -5.80 1.95 7.18
C ALA A 316 -5.41 2.39 5.77
N ILE A 317 -5.24 1.40 4.89
CA ILE A 317 -5.23 1.59 3.44
C ILE A 317 -6.68 1.41 2.99
N PRO A 318 -7.37 2.47 2.56
CA PRO A 318 -8.81 2.45 2.43
C PRO A 318 -9.27 1.71 1.19
N TRP A 319 -10.17 0.76 1.40
CA TRP A 319 -10.90 0.10 0.32
C TRP A 319 -12.28 -0.34 0.79
N ALA A 320 -13.31 0.23 0.16
CA ALA A 320 -14.70 -0.06 0.48
C ALA A 320 -15.26 -1.28 -0.26
N GLY A 321 -14.46 -1.93 -1.12
CA GLY A 321 -14.90 -3.10 -1.89
C GLY A 321 -15.99 -2.78 -2.91
N SER A 322 -15.93 -1.61 -3.55
CA SER A 322 -16.94 -1.11 -4.51
C SER A 322 -16.50 -1.24 -5.97
N GLU A 323 -17.45 -1.39 -6.91
CA GLU A 323 -17.15 -1.57 -8.34
C GLU A 323 -16.54 -0.32 -9.01
N GLY A 324 -16.88 0.89 -8.54
CA GLY A 324 -16.35 2.15 -9.07
C GLY A 324 -14.87 2.39 -8.77
N GLU A 325 -14.26 1.56 -7.91
CA GLU A 325 -12.85 1.67 -7.51
C GLU A 325 -11.96 0.66 -8.24
N MET A 326 -12.49 -0.12 -9.19
CA MET A 326 -11.75 -1.22 -9.82
C MET A 326 -10.50 -0.78 -10.60
N GLU A 327 -10.51 0.37 -11.27
CA GLU A 327 -9.30 0.90 -11.94
C GLU A 327 -8.22 1.30 -10.93
N LYS A 328 -8.61 1.97 -9.83
CA LYS A 328 -7.71 2.32 -8.72
C LYS A 328 -7.21 1.08 -7.97
N LEU A 329 -8.02 0.03 -7.92
CA LEU A 329 -7.64 -1.23 -7.29
C LEU A 329 -6.47 -1.88 -8.02
N VAL A 330 -6.40 -1.81 -9.35
CA VAL A 330 -5.27 -2.39 -10.09
C VAL A 330 -3.94 -1.73 -9.71
N SER A 331 -3.89 -0.39 -9.67
CA SER A 331 -2.68 0.33 -9.23
C SER A 331 -2.36 0.04 -7.76
N LEU A 332 -3.38 0.02 -6.90
CA LEU A 332 -3.21 -0.25 -5.47
C LEU A 332 -2.71 -1.68 -5.21
N LEU A 333 -3.21 -2.67 -5.96
CA LEU A 333 -2.77 -4.06 -5.82
C LEU A 333 -1.29 -4.25 -6.17
N GLN A 334 -0.75 -3.45 -7.09
CA GLN A 334 0.68 -3.48 -7.39
C GLN A 334 1.51 -2.99 -6.19
N GLU A 335 1.09 -1.94 -5.51
CA GLU A 335 1.73 -1.42 -4.29
C GLU A 335 1.59 -2.42 -3.12
N LEU A 336 0.37 -2.91 -2.87
CA LEU A 336 0.08 -3.89 -1.81
C LEU A 336 0.82 -5.21 -2.01
N SER A 337 1.16 -5.58 -3.25
CA SER A 337 1.95 -6.78 -3.51
C SER A 337 3.45 -6.62 -3.17
N GLN A 338 3.94 -5.38 -3.14
CA GLN A 338 5.32 -5.05 -2.80
C GLN A 338 5.47 -4.79 -1.30
N GLU A 339 4.54 -4.03 -0.73
CA GLU A 339 4.46 -3.71 0.69
C GLU A 339 3.10 -4.17 1.24
N PRO A 340 2.97 -5.48 1.55
CA PRO A 340 1.72 -6.02 2.04
C PRO A 340 1.38 -5.48 3.43
N PRO A 341 0.13 -5.05 3.66
CA PRO A 341 -0.32 -4.61 4.97
C PRO A 341 -0.30 -5.76 5.97
N GLU A 342 -0.08 -5.48 7.25
CA GLU A 342 -0.04 -6.55 8.25
C GLU A 342 -1.38 -7.27 8.40
N TYR A 343 -2.49 -6.54 8.21
CA TYR A 343 -3.83 -7.09 8.31
C TYR A 343 -4.70 -6.67 7.12
N CYS A 344 -5.62 -7.55 6.73
CA CYS A 344 -6.71 -7.21 5.81
C CYS A 344 -8.06 -7.49 6.47
N VAL A 345 -9.09 -6.69 6.18
CA VAL A 345 -10.45 -6.96 6.65
C VAL A 345 -11.39 -7.08 5.46
N SER A 346 -11.71 -8.31 5.10
CA SER A 346 -12.62 -8.59 3.99
C SER A 346 -14.05 -8.79 4.47
N PHE A 347 -14.99 -8.60 3.56
CA PHE A 347 -16.39 -8.96 3.75
C PHE A 347 -16.92 -9.56 2.44
N ARG A 348 -18.06 -10.24 2.48
CA ARG A 348 -18.62 -10.88 1.28
C ARG A 348 -19.01 -9.82 0.24
N SER A 349 -18.23 -9.72 -0.84
CA SER A 349 -18.51 -8.88 -2.02
C SER A 349 -17.73 -9.38 -3.24
N ILE A 350 -18.21 -9.06 -4.45
CA ILE A 350 -17.52 -9.42 -5.71
C ILE A 350 -16.10 -8.83 -5.76
N PRO A 351 -15.85 -7.55 -5.39
CA PRO A 351 -14.49 -7.02 -5.40
C PRO A 351 -13.54 -7.70 -4.40
N TRP A 352 -14.00 -8.02 -3.17
CA TRP A 352 -13.21 -8.79 -2.21
C TRP A 352 -12.92 -10.20 -2.70
N ASP A 353 -13.90 -10.88 -3.31
CA ASP A 353 -13.70 -12.20 -3.90
C ASP A 353 -12.63 -12.20 -5.00
N ARG A 354 -12.46 -11.09 -5.73
CA ARG A 354 -11.39 -10.94 -6.73
C ARG A 354 -10.02 -10.77 -6.07
N VAL A 355 -9.90 -9.89 -5.07
CA VAL A 355 -8.63 -9.68 -4.35
C VAL A 355 -8.18 -10.96 -3.66
N MET A 356 -9.09 -11.67 -2.99
CA MET A 356 -8.78 -12.95 -2.32
C MET A 356 -8.42 -14.08 -3.29
N ARG A 357 -8.60 -13.92 -4.61
CA ARG A 357 -8.17 -14.87 -5.64
C ARG A 357 -6.80 -14.55 -6.23
N THR A 358 -6.18 -13.45 -5.84
CA THR A 358 -4.81 -13.12 -6.25
C THR A 358 -3.79 -13.99 -5.52
N SER A 359 -2.69 -14.33 -6.18
CA SER A 359 -1.64 -15.18 -5.61
C SER A 359 -0.96 -14.55 -4.39
N TRP A 360 -0.78 -13.22 -4.37
CA TRP A 360 -0.20 -12.54 -3.21
C TRP A 360 -1.11 -12.61 -1.98
N PHE A 361 -2.44 -12.61 -2.14
CA PHE A 361 -3.35 -12.75 -1.02
C PHE A 361 -3.45 -14.21 -0.56
N GLN A 362 -3.76 -15.14 -1.47
CA GLN A 362 -3.98 -16.56 -1.15
C GLN A 362 -2.81 -17.20 -0.41
N ASP A 363 -1.60 -16.92 -0.89
CA ASP A 363 -0.42 -17.55 -0.33
C ASP A 363 0.10 -16.84 0.94
N GLY A 364 -0.41 -15.64 1.27
CA GLY A 364 0.24 -14.71 2.22
C GLY A 364 -0.60 -14.27 3.37
N TYR A 365 -1.91 -14.52 3.30
CA TYR A 365 -2.83 -14.15 4.34
C TYR A 365 -3.51 -15.39 4.88
N GLU A 366 -3.57 -15.47 6.21
CA GLU A 366 -4.39 -16.45 6.90
C GLU A 366 -5.55 -15.76 7.62
N PRO A 367 -6.73 -16.39 7.68
CA PRO A 367 -7.82 -15.85 8.48
C PRO A 367 -7.48 -16.04 9.96
N VAL A 368 -7.48 -14.94 10.73
CA VAL A 368 -7.22 -14.95 12.18
C VAL A 368 -8.48 -14.76 13.01
N GLN A 369 -9.50 -14.12 12.45
CA GLN A 369 -10.78 -13.91 13.13
C GLN A 369 -11.91 -13.78 12.11
N VAL A 370 -13.07 -14.38 12.39
CA VAL A 370 -14.27 -14.32 11.55
C VAL A 370 -15.45 -13.83 12.39
N PHE A 371 -16.22 -12.89 11.84
CA PHE A 371 -17.46 -12.39 12.42
C PHE A 371 -18.61 -12.65 11.46
N GLU A 372 -19.66 -13.31 11.97
CA GLU A 372 -20.82 -13.68 11.16
C GLU A 372 -22.09 -13.00 11.64
N SER A 373 -22.98 -12.70 10.70
CA SER A 373 -24.33 -12.25 11.01
C SER A 373 -25.31 -12.70 9.92
N PRO A 374 -26.43 -13.35 10.29
CA PRO A 374 -27.45 -13.76 9.31
C PRO A 374 -28.25 -12.58 8.75
N TYR A 375 -28.05 -11.37 9.29
CA TYR A 375 -28.82 -10.18 8.96
C TYR A 375 -28.14 -9.27 7.94
N THR A 376 -27.03 -9.70 7.33
CA THR A 376 -26.32 -8.92 6.30
C THR A 376 -25.69 -9.80 5.23
N GLY A 377 -25.84 -9.39 3.97
CA GLY A 377 -25.19 -10.03 2.83
C GLY A 377 -23.67 -9.84 2.79
N ALA A 378 -23.13 -8.91 3.60
CA ALA A 378 -21.69 -8.71 3.76
C ALA A 378 -21.03 -9.76 4.69
N SER A 379 -21.81 -10.63 5.34
CA SER A 379 -21.27 -11.70 6.19
C SER A 379 -20.70 -12.86 5.35
N PRO A 380 -19.57 -13.48 5.74
CA PRO A 380 -18.76 -13.16 6.92
C PRO A 380 -17.87 -11.93 6.69
N LEU A 381 -17.53 -11.26 7.79
CA LEU A 381 -16.45 -10.29 7.83
C LEU A 381 -15.23 -10.95 8.48
N THR A 382 -14.12 -11.02 7.76
CA THR A 382 -12.94 -11.80 8.15
C THR A 382 -11.73 -10.89 8.27
N ILE A 383 -11.02 -11.00 9.40
CA ILE A 383 -9.70 -10.42 9.60
C ILE A 383 -8.66 -11.44 9.16
N TRP A 384 -7.76 -11.00 8.31
CA TRP A 384 -6.64 -11.77 7.80
C TRP A 384 -5.34 -11.17 8.31
N LYS A 385 -4.38 -12.01 8.67
CA LYS A 385 -3.05 -11.58 9.05
C LYS A 385 -2.04 -12.00 7.99
N TYR A 386 -1.13 -11.09 7.66
CA TYR A 386 -0.02 -11.38 6.79
C TYR A 386 0.95 -12.34 7.47
N ARG A 387 1.24 -13.46 6.82
CA ARG A 387 2.28 -14.40 7.20
C ARG A 387 3.55 -14.00 6.45
N TRP A 388 4.57 -13.53 7.18
CA TRP A 388 5.89 -13.35 6.60
C TRP A 388 6.36 -14.67 5.99
N ARG A 389 6.58 -14.68 4.68
CA ARG A 389 7.01 -15.87 3.94
C ARG A 389 8.52 -15.86 3.78
N ALA A 390 9.10 -17.04 3.67
CA ALA A 390 10.49 -17.16 3.25
C ALA A 390 10.76 -16.57 1.85
N PHE A 391 9.73 -16.48 0.99
CA PHE A 391 9.77 -15.79 -0.29
C PHE A 391 9.73 -14.26 -0.19
N ASP A 392 9.42 -13.69 0.96
CA ASP A 392 9.34 -12.24 1.12
C ASP A 392 10.70 -11.65 1.47
N ALA A 393 11.54 -12.46 2.12
CA ALA A 393 12.94 -12.17 2.36
C ALA A 393 13.75 -12.07 1.05
N GLY A 394 14.86 -11.33 1.13
CA GLY A 394 15.76 -11.07 0.02
C GLY A 394 15.41 -9.80 -0.76
N GLU A 395 16.43 -9.13 -1.26
CA GLU A 395 16.28 -7.91 -2.07
C GLU A 395 16.01 -8.25 -3.53
N ARG A 396 15.13 -7.48 -4.16
CA ARG A 396 14.86 -7.60 -5.59
C ARG A 396 16.03 -7.04 -6.39
N GLN A 397 16.65 -7.89 -7.18
CA GLN A 397 17.68 -7.53 -8.13
C GLN A 397 17.06 -7.33 -9.53
N PRO A 398 17.28 -6.19 -10.19
CA PRO A 398 16.87 -6.03 -11.58
C PRO A 398 17.69 -6.97 -12.47
N LEU A 399 17.02 -7.56 -13.45
CA LEU A 399 17.65 -8.41 -14.46
C LEU A 399 16.79 -8.27 -15.70
N ASN A 400 17.38 -7.95 -16.84
CA ASN A 400 16.67 -7.87 -18.10
C ASN A 400 17.17 -8.97 -19.03
N VAL A 401 16.41 -10.05 -19.10
CA VAL A 401 16.69 -11.18 -19.99
C VAL A 401 15.44 -11.47 -20.80
N ARG A 402 15.57 -11.40 -22.11
CA ARG A 402 14.51 -11.77 -23.03
C ARG A 402 14.39 -13.29 -23.07
N LEU A 403 13.21 -13.76 -22.73
CA LEU A 403 12.79 -15.15 -22.81
C LEU A 403 12.00 -15.37 -24.12
N PRO A 404 11.70 -16.63 -24.48
CA PRO A 404 10.85 -16.94 -25.62
C PRO A 404 9.49 -16.21 -25.58
N GLU A 405 8.83 -16.09 -26.74
CA GLU A 405 7.48 -15.52 -26.87
C GLU A 405 7.34 -14.05 -26.40
N GLY A 406 8.44 -13.28 -26.40
CA GLY A 406 8.43 -11.87 -26.01
C GLY A 406 8.27 -11.63 -24.50
N ALA A 407 8.39 -12.69 -23.68
CA ALA A 407 8.50 -12.55 -22.24
C ALA A 407 9.88 -11.97 -21.87
N THR A 408 9.93 -11.19 -20.80
CA THR A 408 11.15 -10.61 -20.24
C THR A 408 11.22 -10.98 -18.78
N LEU A 409 12.27 -11.68 -18.36
CA LEU A 409 12.66 -11.70 -16.96
C LEU A 409 13.15 -10.29 -16.63
N ALA A 410 12.41 -9.58 -15.79
CA ALA A 410 12.60 -8.18 -15.40
C ALA A 410 13.26 -8.02 -14.01
N GLY A 411 13.45 -9.13 -13.31
CA GLY A 411 14.17 -9.17 -12.04
C GLY A 411 14.02 -10.51 -11.35
N TYR A 412 14.78 -10.69 -10.29
CA TYR A 412 14.69 -11.86 -9.43
C TYR A 412 14.97 -11.48 -7.98
N LYS A 413 14.63 -12.37 -7.06
CA LYS A 413 15.18 -12.38 -5.70
C LYS A 413 15.34 -13.81 -5.23
N TYR A 414 16.32 -14.07 -4.36
CA TYR A 414 16.43 -15.35 -3.68
C TYR A 414 16.90 -15.19 -2.24
N TRP A 415 16.52 -16.15 -1.40
CA TRP A 415 16.88 -16.21 0.00
C TRP A 415 16.82 -17.65 0.52
N PRO A 416 17.68 -18.05 1.48
CA PRO A 416 18.88 -17.35 1.90
C PRO A 416 20.02 -17.54 0.89
N ALA A 417 20.98 -16.61 0.87
CA ALA A 417 22.22 -16.78 0.10
C ALA A 417 23.18 -17.78 0.75
N ARG A 418 23.00 -18.08 2.05
CA ARG A 418 23.73 -19.12 2.80
C ARG A 418 22.76 -20.19 3.27
N VAL A 419 23.04 -21.45 2.97
CA VAL A 419 22.14 -22.56 3.32
C VAL A 419 22.91 -23.69 3.98
N GLN A 420 22.27 -24.36 4.94
CA GLN A 420 22.80 -25.60 5.48
C GLN A 420 22.56 -26.75 4.48
N PRO A 421 23.36 -27.82 4.51
CA PRO A 421 23.04 -29.03 3.74
C PRO A 421 21.59 -29.48 3.98
N GLY A 422 20.82 -29.68 2.91
CA GLY A 422 19.39 -30.01 3.00
C GLY A 422 18.43 -28.82 3.22
N GLY A 423 18.92 -27.62 3.51
CA GLY A 423 18.10 -26.43 3.71
C GLY A 423 17.49 -25.91 2.40
N ALA A 424 16.32 -25.28 2.47
CA ALA A 424 15.64 -24.76 1.29
C ALA A 424 16.14 -23.37 0.87
N VAL A 425 16.21 -23.15 -0.43
CA VAL A 425 16.42 -21.85 -1.09
C VAL A 425 15.15 -21.45 -1.81
N TYR A 426 14.65 -20.26 -1.49
CA TYR A 426 13.45 -19.67 -2.04
C TYR A 426 13.83 -18.68 -3.13
N VAL A 427 13.33 -18.89 -4.34
CA VAL A 427 13.65 -18.06 -5.51
C VAL A 427 12.36 -17.49 -6.07
N THR A 428 12.34 -16.20 -6.34
CA THR A 428 11.23 -15.50 -7.00
C THR A 428 11.72 -14.86 -8.29
N LEU A 429 11.05 -15.13 -9.40
CA LEU A 429 11.30 -14.52 -10.70
C LEU A 429 10.18 -13.54 -11.04
N PHE A 430 10.53 -12.34 -11.51
CA PHE A 430 9.60 -11.31 -11.94
C PHE A 430 9.64 -11.20 -13.46
N LEU A 431 8.58 -11.64 -14.11
CA LEU A 431 8.45 -11.73 -15.56
C LEU A 431 7.50 -10.66 -16.06
N ARG A 432 7.75 -10.10 -17.24
CA ARG A 432 6.91 -9.11 -17.90
C ARG A 432 6.67 -9.54 -19.33
N THR A 433 5.43 -9.43 -19.80
CA THR A 433 5.06 -9.84 -21.17
C THR A 433 4.46 -8.66 -21.91
N ALA A 434 5.06 -8.27 -23.04
CA ALA A 434 4.53 -7.21 -23.90
C ALA A 434 3.38 -7.71 -24.80
N GLN A 435 3.31 -9.02 -25.05
CA GLN A 435 2.26 -9.68 -25.83
C GLN A 435 1.83 -10.99 -25.16
N PRO A 436 0.62 -11.52 -25.45
CA PRO A 436 0.21 -12.83 -24.98
C PRO A 436 1.18 -13.92 -25.46
N VAL A 437 1.65 -14.76 -24.54
CA VAL A 437 2.50 -15.92 -24.84
C VAL A 437 1.64 -16.96 -25.59
N VAL A 438 2.01 -17.29 -26.83
CA VAL A 438 1.24 -18.20 -27.69
C VAL A 438 1.71 -19.64 -27.50
N GLU A 439 3.03 -19.86 -27.41
CA GLU A 439 3.62 -21.17 -27.10
C GLU A 439 4.04 -21.27 -25.61
N PRO A 440 3.54 -22.26 -24.85
CA PRO A 440 3.92 -22.40 -23.46
C PRO A 440 5.39 -22.83 -23.33
N PHE A 441 6.15 -22.11 -22.50
CA PHE A 441 7.47 -22.52 -22.04
C PHE A 441 7.48 -22.66 -20.51
N ARG A 442 8.45 -23.41 -20.00
CA ARG A 442 8.69 -23.55 -18.56
C ARG A 442 10.03 -22.91 -18.18
N THR A 443 10.04 -22.19 -17.08
CA THR A 443 11.25 -21.73 -16.40
C THR A 443 11.79 -22.85 -15.54
N VAL A 444 13.09 -23.11 -15.65
CA VAL A 444 13.82 -24.15 -14.93
C VAL A 444 14.87 -23.45 -14.08
N VAL A 445 14.79 -23.63 -12.76
CA VAL A 445 15.75 -23.09 -11.81
C VAL A 445 16.60 -24.24 -11.27
N ARG A 446 17.92 -24.08 -11.33
CA ARG A 446 18.89 -25.11 -10.94
C ARG A 446 19.93 -24.56 -10.00
N LEU A 447 20.36 -25.41 -9.08
CA LEU A 447 21.53 -25.17 -8.24
C LEU A 447 22.65 -26.07 -8.73
N ILE A 448 23.71 -25.50 -9.30
CA ILE A 448 24.77 -26.24 -10.00
C ILE A 448 26.14 -25.91 -9.40
N SER A 449 26.98 -26.92 -9.27
CA SER A 449 28.38 -26.76 -8.86
C SER A 449 29.22 -26.17 -10.01
N PRO A 450 29.96 -25.08 -9.79
CA PRO A 450 30.77 -24.47 -10.83
C PRO A 450 31.98 -25.31 -11.26
N ALA A 451 32.44 -26.24 -10.41
CA ALA A 451 33.62 -27.08 -10.68
C ALA A 451 33.35 -28.20 -11.70
N ASP A 452 32.23 -28.91 -11.52
CA ASP A 452 31.91 -30.16 -12.23
C ASP A 452 30.59 -30.09 -13.01
N GLY A 453 29.84 -28.98 -12.90
CA GLY A 453 28.55 -28.81 -13.57
C GLY A 453 27.42 -29.67 -13.01
N VAL A 454 27.64 -30.38 -11.89
CA VAL A 454 26.65 -31.27 -11.28
C VAL A 454 25.53 -30.46 -10.64
N GLY A 455 24.28 -30.83 -10.95
CA GLY A 455 23.08 -30.24 -10.35
C GLY A 455 22.73 -30.86 -9.00
N TRP A 456 22.56 -30.02 -7.98
CA TRP A 456 22.25 -30.41 -6.61
C TRP A 456 20.80 -30.16 -6.21
N ALA A 457 20.12 -29.27 -6.92
CA ALA A 457 18.68 -29.08 -6.83
C ALA A 457 18.12 -28.56 -8.16
N GLN A 458 16.91 -28.96 -8.52
CA GLN A 458 16.20 -28.45 -9.69
C GLN A 458 14.71 -28.35 -9.39
N ARG A 459 14.11 -27.25 -9.84
CA ARG A 459 12.66 -27.06 -9.90
C ARG A 459 12.26 -26.41 -11.20
N GLU A 460 11.06 -26.74 -11.63
CA GLU A 460 10.46 -26.23 -12.85
C GLU A 460 9.07 -25.73 -12.51
N THR A 461 8.58 -24.74 -13.24
CA THR A 461 7.21 -24.26 -13.01
C THR A 461 6.22 -25.39 -13.32
N HIS A 462 5.31 -25.67 -12.38
CA HIS A 462 4.28 -26.72 -12.52
C HIS A 462 3.13 -26.30 -13.44
N ILE A 463 3.04 -25.02 -13.83
CA ILE A 463 1.90 -24.47 -14.55
C ILE A 463 2.27 -24.23 -16.01
N SER A 464 1.90 -25.17 -16.88
CA SER A 464 1.78 -24.90 -18.31
C SER A 464 0.60 -23.95 -18.53
N ARG A 465 0.84 -22.77 -19.09
CA ARG A 465 -0.24 -21.79 -19.29
C ARG A 465 -1.08 -22.16 -20.50
N SER A 466 -2.18 -22.86 -20.25
CA SER A 466 -3.34 -22.84 -21.15
C SER A 466 -4.30 -21.70 -20.75
N THR A 467 -4.26 -20.60 -21.49
CA THR A 467 -5.44 -19.83 -21.98
C THR A 467 -6.59 -19.42 -21.05
N THR A 468 -6.43 -19.30 -19.72
CA THR A 468 -7.58 -18.99 -18.82
C THR A 468 -7.42 -17.76 -17.93
N LEU A 469 -6.64 -16.77 -18.36
CA LEU A 469 -6.65 -15.44 -17.73
C LEU A 469 -6.47 -14.39 -18.82
N THR A 470 -7.44 -14.20 -19.72
CA THR A 470 -7.31 -13.18 -20.80
C THR A 470 -7.96 -11.84 -20.41
N GLU A 471 -8.83 -11.82 -19.40
CA GLU A 471 -9.65 -10.65 -19.08
C GLU A 471 -9.01 -9.70 -18.05
N TRP A 472 -7.86 -10.03 -17.45
CA TRP A 472 -7.25 -9.26 -16.34
C TRP A 472 -5.94 -8.53 -16.69
N TRP A 473 -5.47 -8.56 -17.95
CA TRP A 473 -4.11 -8.13 -18.31
C TRP A 473 -4.09 -7.02 -19.38
N GLN A 474 -4.66 -5.84 -19.08
CA GLN A 474 -4.55 -4.66 -19.96
C GLN A 474 -3.57 -3.58 -19.45
N ALA A 475 -2.67 -3.90 -18.52
CA ALA A 475 -1.50 -3.05 -18.25
C ALA A 475 -0.30 -3.92 -17.82
N GLU A 476 0.67 -4.07 -18.72
CA GLU A 476 2.08 -4.48 -18.49
C GLU A 476 2.34 -5.29 -17.21
N PRO A 477 1.78 -6.50 -17.09
CA PRO A 477 1.67 -7.06 -15.77
C PRO A 477 2.91 -7.88 -15.43
N VAL A 478 3.47 -7.60 -14.26
CA VAL A 478 4.59 -8.37 -13.72
C VAL A 478 4.05 -9.68 -13.14
N ILE A 479 4.34 -10.77 -13.83
CA ILE A 479 4.15 -12.14 -13.38
C ILE A 479 5.20 -12.46 -12.32
N VAL A 480 4.78 -13.12 -11.24
CA VAL A 480 5.68 -13.58 -10.18
C VAL A 480 5.68 -15.11 -10.15
N GLU A 481 6.84 -15.71 -10.36
CA GLU A 481 7.06 -17.16 -10.23
C GLU A 481 7.90 -17.47 -9.01
N ARG A 482 7.56 -18.52 -8.25
CA ARG A 482 8.19 -18.87 -6.98
C ARG A 482 8.65 -20.32 -6.99
N PHE A 483 9.90 -20.57 -6.60
CA PHE A 483 10.55 -21.88 -6.59
C PHE A 483 11.16 -22.17 -5.23
N VAL A 484 11.00 -23.41 -4.76
CA VAL A 484 11.67 -23.91 -3.55
C VAL A 484 12.68 -24.98 -3.97
N LEU A 485 13.97 -24.61 -4.01
CA LEU A 485 15.05 -25.55 -4.25
C LEU A 485 15.51 -26.15 -2.92
N THR A 486 15.50 -27.47 -2.84
CA THR A 486 16.01 -28.19 -1.66
C THR A 486 17.21 -29.03 -2.11
N PRO A 487 18.46 -28.54 -1.97
CA PRO A 487 19.64 -29.35 -2.17
C PRO A 487 19.63 -30.59 -1.29
N THR A 488 20.35 -31.63 -1.69
CA THR A 488 20.48 -32.84 -0.88
C THR A 488 21.24 -32.54 0.42
N VAL A 489 21.02 -33.37 1.45
CA VAL A 489 21.77 -33.28 2.71
C VAL A 489 23.25 -33.61 2.56
N THR A 490 23.65 -34.16 1.41
CA THR A 490 25.04 -34.53 1.08
C THR A 490 25.75 -33.46 0.27
N ILE A 491 25.13 -32.30 0.04
CA ILE A 491 25.76 -31.19 -0.70
C ILE A 491 27.06 -30.76 -0.01
N PRO A 492 28.22 -30.81 -0.71
CA PRO A 492 29.48 -30.38 -0.14
C PRO A 492 29.52 -28.88 0.18
N VAL A 493 30.55 -28.48 0.94
CA VAL A 493 30.91 -27.06 1.11
C VAL A 493 31.27 -26.45 -0.25
N GLY A 494 30.82 -25.23 -0.51
CA GLY A 494 31.16 -24.50 -1.72
C GLY A 494 30.16 -23.42 -2.09
N ALA A 495 30.42 -22.75 -3.22
CA ALA A 495 29.54 -21.74 -3.80
C ALA A 495 28.85 -22.30 -5.04
N TYR A 496 27.54 -22.49 -4.95
CA TYR A 496 26.74 -23.09 -6.01
C TYR A 496 26.04 -22.03 -6.85
N ARG A 497 26.15 -22.11 -8.17
CA ARG A 497 25.47 -21.18 -9.08
C ARG A 497 23.98 -21.46 -9.09
N LEU A 498 23.19 -20.42 -8.84
CA LEU A 498 21.75 -20.43 -9.06
C LEU A 498 21.48 -20.03 -10.51
N GLU A 499 21.13 -20.98 -11.35
CA GLU A 499 20.92 -20.77 -12.79
C GLU A 499 19.44 -20.84 -13.16
N VAL A 500 19.05 -20.04 -14.16
CA VAL A 500 17.73 -20.06 -14.78
C VAL A 500 17.85 -20.36 -16.27
N SER A 501 17.01 -21.27 -16.75
CA SER A 501 16.85 -21.59 -18.17
C SER A 501 15.37 -21.54 -18.55
N ALA A 502 15.10 -21.32 -19.84
CA ALA A 502 13.79 -21.56 -20.43
C ALA A 502 13.81 -22.89 -21.18
N ALA A 503 12.79 -23.73 -21.00
CA ALA A 503 12.66 -25.00 -21.72
C ALA A 503 11.27 -25.11 -22.36
N ARG A 504 11.19 -25.84 -23.48
CA ARG A 504 9.92 -26.10 -24.17
C ARG A 504 9.00 -26.95 -23.28
N SER A 505 7.69 -26.71 -23.26
CA SER A 505 6.79 -27.40 -22.32
C SER A 505 6.74 -28.93 -22.50
N ASP A 506 6.98 -29.42 -23.71
CA ASP A 506 6.82 -30.81 -24.18
C ASP A 506 8.16 -31.53 -24.44
N ALA A 507 9.29 -30.85 -24.30
CA ALA A 507 10.63 -31.40 -24.55
C ALA A 507 11.63 -30.97 -23.46
N GLU A 508 12.77 -31.65 -23.38
CA GLU A 508 13.90 -31.26 -22.51
C GLU A 508 14.82 -30.22 -23.16
N SER A 509 14.54 -29.80 -24.40
CA SER A 509 15.35 -28.80 -25.09
C SER A 509 15.21 -27.42 -24.44
N PHE A 510 16.34 -26.81 -24.10
CA PHE A 510 16.40 -25.41 -23.72
C PHE A 510 16.08 -24.51 -24.91
N LEU A 511 15.41 -23.41 -24.62
CA LEU A 511 15.07 -22.37 -25.56
C LEU A 511 16.06 -21.21 -25.40
N PRO A 512 16.41 -20.52 -26.49
CA PRO A 512 17.36 -19.43 -26.45
C PRO A 512 16.84 -18.28 -25.58
N ILE A 513 17.69 -17.77 -24.70
CA ILE A 513 17.48 -16.54 -23.94
C ILE A 513 18.50 -15.49 -24.39
N TYR A 514 18.16 -14.22 -24.26
CA TYR A 514 19.02 -13.12 -24.71
C TYR A 514 19.20 -12.10 -23.59
N GLN A 515 20.44 -11.77 -23.27
CA GLN A 515 20.76 -10.71 -22.32
C GLN A 515 20.82 -9.36 -23.04
N ASP A 516 20.38 -8.28 -22.37
CA ASP A 516 20.31 -6.95 -22.98
C ASP A 516 21.62 -6.52 -23.66
N GLY A 517 21.51 -6.11 -24.93
CA GLY A 517 22.63 -5.62 -25.73
C GLY A 517 23.43 -6.72 -26.45
N ASP A 518 23.21 -8.00 -26.13
CA ASP A 518 23.85 -9.12 -26.82
C ASP A 518 22.94 -9.71 -27.92
N THR A 519 23.58 -10.11 -29.02
CA THR A 519 22.93 -10.85 -30.12
C THR A 519 23.13 -12.36 -30.00
N ALA A 520 24.09 -12.80 -29.18
CA ALA A 520 24.31 -14.21 -28.92
C ALA A 520 23.18 -14.77 -28.02
N SER A 521 22.64 -15.92 -28.41
CA SER A 521 21.71 -16.66 -27.57
C SER A 521 22.45 -17.42 -26.48
N LEU A 522 21.91 -17.42 -25.28
CA LEU A 522 22.33 -18.25 -24.15
C LEU A 522 21.29 -19.36 -23.93
N ASP A 523 21.71 -20.46 -23.33
CA ASP A 523 20.79 -21.52 -22.86
C ASP A 523 20.36 -21.31 -21.40
N LYS A 524 21.12 -20.48 -20.67
CA LYS A 524 20.97 -20.26 -19.23
C LYS A 524 21.60 -18.95 -18.77
N ILE A 525 21.10 -18.41 -17.66
CA ILE A 525 21.65 -17.22 -16.99
C ILE A 525 21.90 -17.53 -15.51
N THR A 526 23.03 -17.07 -14.97
CA THR A 526 23.33 -17.19 -13.53
C THR A 526 22.75 -16.00 -12.78
N LEU A 527 21.95 -16.26 -11.74
CA LEU A 527 21.38 -15.24 -10.86
C LEU A 527 22.34 -14.87 -9.71
N GLY A 528 23.21 -15.78 -9.29
CA GLY A 528 24.13 -15.56 -8.18
C GLY A 528 24.62 -16.87 -7.57
N TYR A 529 25.22 -16.79 -6.39
CA TYR A 529 25.74 -17.93 -5.64
C TYR A 529 24.90 -18.22 -4.39
N VAL A 530 24.64 -19.50 -4.14
CA VAL A 530 24.19 -20.00 -2.84
C VAL A 530 25.36 -20.71 -2.18
N ILE A 531 25.73 -20.24 -1.00
CA ILE A 531 26.87 -20.71 -0.23
C ILE A 531 26.44 -21.83 0.71
N VAL A 532 27.17 -22.95 0.68
CA VAL A 532 27.14 -23.98 1.71
C VAL A 532 28.41 -23.81 2.54
N PRO A 533 28.32 -23.23 3.75
CA PRO A 533 29.51 -22.86 4.53
C PRO A 533 30.17 -24.08 5.16
N TRP A 534 31.48 -24.00 5.35
CA TRP A 534 32.20 -24.96 6.18
C TRP A 534 31.85 -24.75 7.67
N ARG A 535 31.80 -25.86 8.42
CA ARG A 535 31.49 -25.88 9.86
C ARG A 535 32.43 -26.80 10.65
N GLY A 536 33.56 -27.16 10.06
CA GLY A 536 34.57 -27.92 10.79
C GLY A 536 35.33 -27.02 11.77
N GLU A 537 36.18 -27.66 12.55
CA GLU A 537 37.08 -27.00 13.49
C GLU A 537 38.52 -27.10 12.96
N MET A 538 39.34 -26.11 13.28
CA MET A 538 40.75 -26.04 12.89
C MET A 538 41.69 -26.62 13.95
N GLU A 539 41.24 -27.58 14.77
CA GLU A 539 42.00 -28.06 15.95
C GLU A 539 43.36 -28.64 15.59
N ARG A 540 43.51 -29.25 14.41
CA ARG A 540 44.76 -29.84 13.93
C ARG A 540 45.57 -28.89 13.05
N ALA A 541 45.04 -27.70 12.75
CA ALA A 541 45.70 -26.76 11.85
C ALA A 541 46.84 -26.03 12.58
N ASN A 542 48.00 -25.98 11.94
CA ASN A 542 49.11 -25.12 12.33
C ASN A 542 48.75 -23.66 11.98
N PRO A 543 48.71 -22.73 12.95
CA PRO A 543 48.31 -21.35 12.71
C PRO A 543 49.39 -20.58 11.93
N VAL A 544 48.96 -19.72 11.00
CA VAL A 544 49.84 -18.88 10.17
C VAL A 544 49.50 -17.40 10.30
N ASN A 545 48.21 -17.05 10.17
CA ASN A 545 47.69 -15.67 10.19
C ASN A 545 48.44 -14.71 9.26
N ALA A 546 48.52 -15.05 7.97
CA ALA A 546 49.12 -14.19 6.95
C ALA A 546 48.05 -13.53 6.07
N ASN A 547 48.12 -12.21 5.91
CA ASN A 547 47.23 -11.47 5.00
C ASN A 547 47.81 -11.41 3.59
N LEU A 548 46.99 -11.69 2.58
CA LEU A 548 47.32 -11.65 1.16
C LEU A 548 46.49 -10.56 0.48
N GLY A 549 47.19 -9.59 -0.13
CA GLY A 549 46.59 -8.53 -0.93
C GLY A 549 45.66 -7.59 -0.16
N GLY A 550 45.72 -7.56 1.18
CA GLY A 550 44.81 -6.75 2.00
C GLY A 550 43.40 -7.32 2.12
N GLN A 551 43.09 -8.49 1.55
CA GLN A 551 41.72 -8.97 1.38
C GLN A 551 41.46 -10.40 1.86
N ILE A 552 42.47 -11.28 1.83
CA ILE A 552 42.33 -12.70 2.19
C ILE A 552 43.36 -13.05 3.26
N ASN A 553 42.95 -13.73 4.32
CA ASN A 553 43.83 -14.28 5.34
C ASN A 553 44.05 -15.78 5.14
N LEU A 554 45.30 -16.22 5.21
CA LEU A 554 45.64 -17.61 5.50
C LEU A 554 45.66 -17.79 7.02
N LEU A 555 44.61 -18.42 7.56
CA LEU A 555 44.48 -18.65 8.99
C LEU A 555 45.45 -19.73 9.48
N GLY A 556 45.57 -20.82 8.74
CA GLY A 556 46.43 -21.94 9.08
C GLY A 556 46.46 -23.02 8.02
N PHE A 557 47.17 -24.11 8.29
CA PHE A 557 47.27 -25.25 7.38
C PHE A 557 47.41 -26.59 8.11
N GLU A 558 47.07 -27.69 7.43
CA GLU A 558 47.41 -29.06 7.83
C GLU A 558 48.31 -29.67 6.74
N ALA A 559 49.46 -30.24 7.12
CA ALA A 559 50.37 -30.97 6.24
C ALA A 559 51.16 -31.99 7.06
N ALA A 560 51.77 -32.98 6.40
CA ALA A 560 52.65 -33.94 7.07
C ALA A 560 53.97 -33.28 7.53
N ASP A 561 54.48 -33.66 8.71
CA ASP A 561 55.75 -33.15 9.27
C ASP A 561 57.00 -33.69 8.54
N SER A 562 56.85 -34.82 7.86
CA SER A 562 57.90 -35.48 7.07
C SER A 562 57.28 -36.21 5.88
N LEU A 563 58.02 -36.32 4.79
CA LEU A 563 57.59 -36.99 3.56
C LEU A 563 58.62 -38.06 3.16
N SER A 564 58.20 -39.04 2.37
CA SER A 564 59.11 -39.98 1.71
C SER A 564 59.07 -39.79 0.20
N PRO A 565 60.19 -39.96 -0.52
CA PRO A 565 60.20 -39.91 -1.97
C PRO A 565 59.13 -40.82 -2.58
N GLY A 566 58.48 -40.38 -3.65
CA GLY A 566 57.45 -41.14 -4.35
C GLY A 566 56.07 -41.18 -3.68
N THR A 567 55.86 -40.46 -2.57
CA THR A 567 54.56 -40.40 -1.88
C THR A 567 53.65 -39.29 -2.39
N GLU A 568 52.34 -39.54 -2.38
CA GLU A 568 51.30 -38.52 -2.51
C GLU A 568 50.94 -38.00 -1.12
N PHE A 569 50.72 -36.70 -1.00
CA PHE A 569 50.38 -36.06 0.26
C PHE A 569 49.43 -34.86 0.06
N ASP A 570 48.68 -34.58 1.11
CA ASP A 570 47.70 -33.50 1.11
C ASP A 570 48.21 -32.32 1.93
N VAL A 571 47.94 -31.12 1.43
CA VAL A 571 48.06 -29.87 2.17
C VAL A 571 46.70 -29.21 2.22
N ILE A 572 46.14 -29.03 3.41
CA ILE A 572 44.87 -28.32 3.60
C ILE A 572 45.18 -26.91 4.06
N LEU A 573 44.69 -25.91 3.34
CA LEU A 573 44.83 -24.50 3.67
C LEU A 573 43.48 -23.96 4.15
N TYR A 574 43.50 -23.16 5.21
CA TYR A 574 42.30 -22.53 5.76
C TYR A 574 42.34 -21.04 5.47
N TRP A 575 41.50 -20.61 4.55
CA TRP A 575 41.44 -19.22 4.11
C TRP A 575 40.24 -18.51 4.73
N GLU A 576 40.36 -17.20 4.95
CA GLU A 576 39.25 -16.35 5.36
C GLU A 576 39.25 -15.05 4.56
N ALA A 577 38.11 -14.66 4.01
CA ALA A 577 37.97 -13.35 3.37
C ALA A 577 37.73 -12.28 4.44
N GLN A 578 38.53 -11.21 4.45
CA GLN A 578 38.26 -10.03 5.30
C GLN A 578 37.19 -9.11 4.68
N GLN A 579 37.18 -9.07 3.35
CA GLN A 579 36.23 -8.35 2.52
C GLN A 579 35.94 -9.20 1.26
N PRO A 580 34.88 -8.92 0.48
CA PRO A 580 34.64 -9.63 -0.78
C PRO A 580 35.88 -9.51 -1.70
N PRO A 581 36.57 -10.61 -2.05
CA PRO A 581 37.79 -10.52 -2.84
C PRO A 581 37.56 -9.99 -4.26
N GLU A 582 38.53 -9.25 -4.78
CA GLU A 582 38.49 -8.72 -6.14
C GLU A 582 38.86 -9.79 -7.17
N GLY A 583 37.83 -10.50 -7.63
CA GLY A 583 37.94 -11.51 -8.69
C GLY A 583 38.35 -12.90 -8.19
N ASP A 584 38.59 -13.79 -9.16
CA ASP A 584 38.93 -15.18 -8.90
C ASP A 584 40.45 -15.38 -8.95
N HIS A 585 41.03 -15.82 -7.84
CA HIS A 585 42.45 -16.08 -7.68
C HIS A 585 42.76 -17.57 -7.77
N ILE A 586 44.00 -17.88 -8.16
CA ILE A 586 44.55 -19.24 -8.16
C ILE A 586 45.44 -19.39 -6.93
N VAL A 587 45.24 -20.46 -6.18
CA VAL A 587 46.09 -20.85 -5.06
C VAL A 587 47.23 -21.71 -5.60
N PHE A 588 48.43 -21.46 -5.11
CA PHE A 588 49.58 -22.33 -5.35
C PHE A 588 50.13 -22.86 -4.04
N VAL A 589 50.60 -24.11 -4.08
CA VAL A 589 51.32 -24.78 -3.00
C VAL A 589 52.59 -25.37 -3.61
N HIS A 590 53.75 -24.92 -3.16
CA HIS A 590 55.05 -25.36 -3.67
C HIS A 590 55.90 -25.93 -2.53
N LEU A 591 56.50 -27.09 -2.77
CA LEU A 591 57.56 -27.66 -1.97
C LEU A 591 58.90 -27.36 -2.64
N LEU A 592 59.78 -26.63 -1.98
CA LEU A 592 61.06 -26.18 -2.53
C LEU A 592 62.24 -26.82 -1.79
N ASP A 593 63.31 -27.13 -2.52
CA ASP A 593 64.61 -27.50 -1.92
C ASP A 593 65.37 -26.28 -1.36
N ASP A 594 66.54 -26.51 -0.76
CA ASP A 594 67.40 -25.47 -0.19
C ASP A 594 67.92 -24.48 -1.25
N GLU A 595 68.00 -24.88 -2.53
CA GLU A 595 68.32 -24.00 -3.66
C GLU A 595 67.11 -23.26 -4.23
N GLY A 596 65.91 -23.48 -3.70
CA GLY A 596 64.65 -22.87 -4.14
C GLY A 596 64.05 -23.50 -5.39
N ARG A 597 64.49 -24.69 -5.81
CA ARG A 597 63.91 -25.45 -6.92
C ARG A 597 62.67 -26.19 -6.45
N VAL A 598 61.66 -26.28 -7.31
CA VAL A 598 60.38 -26.95 -7.00
C VAL A 598 60.58 -28.47 -7.05
N ALA A 599 60.32 -29.14 -5.93
CA ALA A 599 60.29 -30.60 -5.81
C ALA A 599 58.88 -31.16 -6.01
N ALA A 600 57.86 -30.42 -5.59
CA ALA A 600 56.46 -30.71 -5.88
C ALA A 600 55.66 -29.40 -5.91
N SER A 601 54.63 -29.33 -6.73
CA SER A 601 53.77 -28.14 -6.82
C SER A 601 52.34 -28.50 -7.18
N HIS A 602 51.40 -27.73 -6.67
CA HIS A 602 50.02 -27.73 -7.13
C HIS A 602 49.50 -26.30 -7.23
N ASP A 603 48.94 -25.95 -8.39
CA ASP A 603 48.33 -24.65 -8.68
C ASP A 603 46.89 -24.89 -9.15
N GLY A 604 45.91 -24.26 -8.51
CA GLY A 604 44.51 -24.41 -8.89
C GLY A 604 43.56 -23.44 -8.19
N PRO A 605 42.34 -23.26 -8.72
CA PRO A 605 41.32 -22.47 -8.05
C PRO A 605 40.91 -23.14 -6.73
N PRO A 606 40.55 -22.38 -5.69
CA PRO A 606 40.19 -22.95 -4.39
C PRO A 606 39.07 -23.99 -4.49
N MET A 607 39.19 -25.06 -3.70
CA MET A 607 38.31 -26.21 -3.67
C MET A 607 38.07 -26.82 -5.06
N ASN A 608 39.11 -26.87 -5.88
CA ASN A 608 39.04 -27.30 -7.28
C ASN A 608 38.00 -26.51 -8.10
N GLY A 609 37.83 -25.22 -7.80
CA GLY A 609 36.90 -24.31 -8.47
C GLY A 609 35.46 -24.38 -7.96
N ARG A 610 35.17 -25.20 -6.94
CA ARG A 610 33.83 -25.30 -6.33
C ARG A 610 33.49 -24.07 -5.49
N TYR A 611 34.51 -23.37 -4.99
CA TYR A 611 34.35 -22.18 -4.17
C TYR A 611 35.33 -21.09 -4.60
N PRO A 612 35.12 -20.47 -5.78
CA PRO A 612 36.02 -19.44 -6.30
C PRO A 612 36.06 -18.21 -5.38
N THR A 613 37.20 -17.52 -5.32
CA THR A 613 37.42 -16.43 -4.34
C THR A 613 36.43 -15.27 -4.49
N GLY A 614 35.97 -14.97 -5.70
CA GLY A 614 34.97 -13.92 -5.94
C GLY A 614 33.58 -14.23 -5.37
N ALA A 615 33.34 -15.47 -4.92
CA ALA A 615 32.12 -15.86 -4.22
C ALA A 615 32.26 -15.88 -2.68
N TRP A 616 33.46 -15.61 -2.15
CA TRP A 616 33.71 -15.62 -0.71
C TRP A 616 33.07 -14.41 -0.04
N LEU A 617 32.41 -14.63 1.09
CA LEU A 617 31.85 -13.55 1.89
C LEU A 617 32.75 -13.30 3.12
N PRO A 618 32.72 -12.06 3.67
CA PRO A 618 33.54 -11.73 4.84
C PRO A 618 33.31 -12.66 6.03
N GLY A 619 34.40 -13.10 6.66
CA GLY A 619 34.43 -13.97 7.84
C GLY A 619 34.13 -15.45 7.57
N GLU A 620 34.03 -15.87 6.31
CA GLU A 620 33.88 -17.29 5.96
C GLU A 620 35.24 -17.99 5.92
N VAL A 621 35.32 -19.15 6.57
CA VAL A 621 36.50 -20.02 6.47
C VAL A 621 36.31 -21.01 5.34
N VAL A 622 37.27 -21.06 4.41
CA VAL A 622 37.29 -21.93 3.24
C VAL A 622 38.43 -22.94 3.38
N PRO A 623 38.14 -24.22 3.66
CA PRO A 623 39.14 -25.28 3.66
C PRO A 623 39.45 -25.70 2.22
N ASP A 624 40.71 -25.59 1.83
CA ASP A 624 41.17 -25.83 0.48
C ASP A 624 42.24 -26.94 0.48
N THR A 625 41.91 -28.11 -0.06
CA THR A 625 42.81 -29.26 -0.09
C THR A 625 43.57 -29.29 -1.41
N HIS A 626 44.89 -29.31 -1.32
CA HIS A 626 45.81 -29.48 -2.44
C HIS A 626 46.50 -30.83 -2.36
N HIS A 627 46.41 -31.59 -3.45
CA HIS A 627 47.05 -32.89 -3.59
C HIS A 627 48.37 -32.71 -4.34
N LEU A 628 49.48 -33.11 -3.71
CA LEU A 628 50.82 -33.05 -4.28
C LEU A 628 51.40 -34.46 -4.38
N ALA A 629 52.20 -34.70 -5.41
CA ALA A 629 52.98 -35.92 -5.57
C ALA A 629 54.46 -35.57 -5.53
N LEU A 630 55.22 -36.25 -4.67
CA LEU A 630 56.66 -36.11 -4.60
C LEU A 630 57.32 -37.10 -5.56
N ASP A 631 58.24 -36.62 -6.41
CA ASP A 631 58.96 -37.50 -7.33
C ASP A 631 59.82 -38.53 -6.55
N PRO A 632 59.85 -39.81 -6.95
CA PRO A 632 60.65 -40.84 -6.28
C PRO A 632 62.16 -40.59 -6.31
N ASP A 633 62.67 -39.78 -7.25
CA ASP A 633 64.09 -39.45 -7.38
C ASP A 633 64.48 -38.17 -6.60
N VAL A 634 63.56 -37.60 -5.81
CA VAL A 634 63.84 -36.42 -4.98
C VAL A 634 64.86 -36.78 -3.91
N PRO A 635 66.00 -36.05 -3.82
CA PRO A 635 67.00 -36.30 -2.79
C PRO A 635 66.44 -36.18 -1.38
N GLU A 636 66.98 -36.96 -0.45
CA GLU A 636 66.72 -36.72 0.97
C GLU A 636 67.29 -35.35 1.38
N GLY A 637 66.56 -34.64 2.23
CA GLY A 637 66.96 -33.30 2.62
C GLY A 637 65.88 -32.51 3.32
N THR A 638 66.21 -31.24 3.55
CA THR A 638 65.28 -30.27 4.11
C THR A 638 64.54 -29.57 2.97
N TYR A 639 63.22 -29.47 3.09
CA TYR A 639 62.37 -28.83 2.10
C TYR A 639 61.47 -27.80 2.76
N ARG A 640 61.16 -26.74 2.03
CA ARG A 640 60.31 -25.64 2.48
C ARG A 640 58.97 -25.68 1.75
N LEU A 641 57.90 -25.86 2.51
CA LEU A 641 56.53 -25.77 2.01
C LEU A 641 56.07 -24.31 2.03
N GLN A 642 55.58 -23.81 0.92
CA GLN A 642 55.04 -22.45 0.81
C GLN A 642 53.70 -22.45 0.06
N ALA A 643 52.85 -21.47 0.35
CA ALA A 643 51.61 -21.25 -0.37
C ALA A 643 51.36 -19.77 -0.65
N GLY A 644 50.49 -19.48 -1.60
CA GLY A 644 50.06 -18.12 -1.89
C GLY A 644 48.96 -18.09 -2.95
N MET A 645 48.63 -16.89 -3.41
CA MET A 645 47.63 -16.68 -4.44
C MET A 645 48.17 -15.78 -5.56
N TYR A 646 47.69 -15.98 -6.77
CA TYR A 646 47.95 -15.09 -7.90
C TYR A 646 46.71 -14.88 -8.77
N VAL A 647 46.76 -13.83 -9.59
CA VAL A 647 45.72 -13.48 -10.55
C VAL A 647 46.00 -14.17 -11.89
N TRP A 648 45.03 -14.90 -12.44
CA TRP A 648 45.13 -15.47 -13.79
C TRP A 648 44.47 -14.56 -14.83
N PRO A 649 45.07 -14.30 -16.02
CA PRO A 649 46.29 -14.90 -16.54
C PRO A 649 47.58 -14.07 -16.31
N SER A 650 47.53 -12.98 -15.55
CA SER A 650 48.71 -12.10 -15.35
C SER A 650 49.84 -12.77 -14.56
N LEU A 651 49.53 -13.81 -13.78
CA LEU A 651 50.42 -14.50 -12.84
C LEU A 651 50.97 -13.60 -11.74
N GLU A 652 50.36 -12.44 -11.54
CA GLU A 652 50.73 -11.50 -10.49
C GLU A 652 50.34 -12.08 -9.13
N ARG A 653 51.33 -12.25 -8.24
CA ARG A 653 51.12 -12.80 -6.90
C ARG A 653 50.57 -11.71 -5.97
N LEU A 654 49.61 -12.10 -5.14
CA LEU A 654 49.13 -11.21 -4.08
C LEU A 654 50.26 -10.97 -3.06
N PRO A 655 50.54 -9.71 -2.67
CA PRO A 655 51.56 -9.40 -1.68
C PRO A 655 51.15 -9.96 -0.32
N VAL A 656 52.12 -10.42 0.47
CA VAL A 656 51.90 -10.88 1.85
C VAL A 656 52.16 -9.72 2.83
N GLY A 657 51.20 -9.41 3.68
CA GLY A 657 51.26 -8.28 4.64
C GLY A 657 51.06 -6.90 3.99
N ASP A 658 51.52 -5.84 4.66
CA ASP A 658 51.13 -4.44 4.39
C ASP A 658 51.82 -3.79 3.16
N GLY A 659 52.31 -4.57 2.19
CA GLY A 659 52.64 -4.04 0.85
C GLY A 659 54.06 -4.22 0.28
N GLU A 660 54.94 -5.02 0.90
CA GLU A 660 56.27 -5.34 0.32
C GLU A 660 56.69 -6.82 0.51
N GLY A 661 55.80 -7.69 0.99
CA GLY A 661 56.12 -9.08 1.23
C GLY A 661 56.33 -9.89 -0.05
N VAL A 662 57.28 -10.83 0.00
CA VAL A 662 57.42 -11.91 -1.00
C VAL A 662 56.03 -12.54 -1.16
N GLY A 663 55.48 -12.59 -2.38
CA GLY A 663 54.10 -13.04 -2.65
C GLY A 663 53.85 -14.54 -2.41
N ALA A 664 54.50 -15.14 -1.42
CA ALA A 664 54.36 -16.50 -0.93
C ALA A 664 54.60 -16.52 0.58
N VAL A 665 53.77 -17.27 1.30
CA VAL A 665 53.88 -17.52 2.73
C VAL A 665 54.62 -18.85 2.93
N THR A 666 55.73 -18.85 3.67
CA THR A 666 56.36 -20.11 4.09
C THR A 666 55.52 -20.73 5.21
N LEU A 667 55.02 -21.94 5.00
CA LEU A 667 54.15 -22.66 5.94
C LEU A 667 54.97 -23.43 6.98
N GLN A 668 55.90 -24.26 6.51
CA GLN A 668 56.81 -25.03 7.34
C GLN A 668 58.05 -25.47 6.58
N THR A 669 59.05 -25.91 7.34
CA THR A 669 60.20 -26.65 6.85
C THR A 669 60.06 -28.10 7.30
N LEU A 670 60.17 -29.06 6.38
CA LEU A 670 59.96 -30.48 6.61
C LEU A 670 61.12 -31.32 6.06
N MET A 671 61.28 -32.52 6.60
CA MET A 671 62.30 -33.46 6.14
C MET A 671 61.72 -34.44 5.11
N VAL A 672 62.45 -34.64 4.02
CA VAL A 672 62.24 -35.76 3.10
C VAL A 672 63.28 -36.84 3.39
N SER A 673 62.83 -38.04 3.72
CA SER A 673 63.70 -39.20 3.96
C SER A 673 63.00 -40.50 3.55
N GLU A 674 63.77 -41.49 3.11
CA GLU A 674 63.27 -42.85 2.90
C GLU A 674 62.74 -43.40 4.24
N ASN A 675 61.53 -43.98 4.21
CA ASN A 675 61.05 -44.75 5.34
C ASN A 675 61.95 -45.99 5.50
N HIS A 676 62.63 -46.10 6.64
CA HIS A 676 63.35 -47.32 7.05
C HIS A 676 62.42 -48.47 7.41
#